data_AF-A0A975J185-F1
#
_entry.id   AF-A0A975J185-F1
#
_cell.length_a   1.000
_cell.length_b   1.000
_cell.length_c   1.000
_cell.angle_alpha   90.00
_cell.angle_beta   90.00
_cell.angle_gamma   90.00
#
_symmetry.space_group_name_H-M   'P 1'
#
loop_
_entity.id
_entity.type
_entity.pdbx_description
1 polymer ?
#
loop_
_entity_poly.entity_id
_entity_poly.type
_entity_poly.pdbx_seq_one_letter_code
_entity_poly.pdbx_strand_id
1 'polypeptide(L)'
;MKTRVIRRRTSGYVSYVIVLSFGLLLSLLMVAAYRNSQRAQDIQKDIQIRTDFVSKEDAIIRSVVAIVPNRAMRCMMTTSESNATTNAQLLWGTIFNDALDQANARNAIPSLVAGNLSLNTTYKGNTGDSTLTSVSTIFDPIEGDDTYTISGFSGTRYAASGLNHSLGTGFPAPLNTTDTGAGTTGDISTQAGDILYPIISSRKYYGTLSNGYSDVVVTSASTQFAKLKYPRINFGYAKPGDWFVAKRNWWAFSLNIYQNDYGTRIDQEKDYVVSIYEIPSQLSISSNAFTALGRFASGDAWQNVTIQGRVFAGKAQVEGGASLDALTSRRSMTLSSDSVIGGQSFGGNSPFTPGLREQFEIDNSTTGEFYPVSLPSESGRAVFVPINRGIEFFDRFGLSAESNTISKTTWNNYSVGALQCSMKLDVISVQSTTGPTGSQNPTQLRFTYKKNGLDVVKTLNPSDMLSAGGTAPFDMTPLSGSRPCIRVYPQLIPAYVQTTLSGDSVTTPNATYGTINNSLVVNVDYTVSTNIRKPAYPCLDNDIAVAMTNCTDMTAFTKGFSLVTNMRLYIGDDFNIVPSSGTTYPPASLYAPERRYGTDVDPWKVELGGQVGSLAADDKTTPIRPLDMKTSSGAMMAADKITVNLKPITDPANLPPIYMMNWLVMIEERRKEFF
;
A
#
# COMPACT_ATOMS: atom_id res chain seq x y z
N MET A 1 106.54 33.31 20.62
CA MET A 1 105.41 32.58 21.24
C MET A 1 104.38 33.62 21.68
N LYS A 2 103.24 33.74 20.97
CA LYS A 2 102.16 34.71 21.24
C LYS A 2 101.10 34.03 22.11
N THR A 3 100.89 34.51 23.33
CA THR A 3 99.77 34.10 24.19
C THR A 3 98.64 35.13 24.09
N ARG A 4 97.49 34.71 23.53
CA ARG A 4 96.22 35.44 23.60
C ARG A 4 95.50 35.04 24.88
N VAL A 5 95.09 36.01 25.69
CA VAL A 5 94.17 35.82 26.82
C VAL A 5 92.77 36.22 26.38
N ILE A 6 91.82 35.30 26.50
CA ILE A 6 90.39 35.48 26.19
C ILE A 6 89.70 36.14 27.40
N ARG A 7 89.03 37.28 27.20
CA ARG A 7 88.18 37.93 28.22
C ARG A 7 86.86 37.17 28.38
N ARG A 8 86.51 36.76 29.61
CA ARG A 8 85.16 36.32 30.00
C ARG A 8 84.19 37.52 29.99
N ARG A 9 83.00 37.34 29.39
CA ARG A 9 81.87 38.27 29.50
C ARG A 9 81.12 38.06 30.82
N THR A 10 80.68 39.16 31.44
CA THR A 10 79.82 39.19 32.63
C THR A 10 78.39 38.75 32.29
N SER A 11 77.79 37.97 33.19
CA SER A 11 76.40 37.50 33.14
C SER A 11 75.43 38.67 33.37
N GLY A 12 74.44 38.82 32.49
CA GLY A 12 73.43 39.87 32.54
C GLY A 12 72.42 39.68 33.68
N TYR A 13 72.08 40.78 34.34
CA TYR A 13 70.96 40.86 35.30
C TYR A 13 69.63 40.76 34.54
N VAL A 14 68.88 39.68 34.76
CA VAL A 14 67.47 39.59 34.35
C VAL A 14 66.65 40.42 35.34
N SER A 15 65.93 41.43 34.83
CA SER A 15 65.07 42.29 35.64
C SER A 15 63.88 41.49 36.19
N TYR A 16 63.76 41.39 37.52
CA TYR A 16 62.62 40.74 38.20
C TYR A 16 61.25 41.23 37.72
N VAL A 17 61.16 42.49 37.27
CA VAL A 17 59.94 43.09 36.72
C VAL A 17 59.51 42.41 35.41
N ILE A 18 60.46 42.03 34.54
CA ILE A 18 60.18 41.31 33.29
C ILE A 18 59.63 39.91 33.61
N VAL A 19 60.22 39.22 34.59
CA VAL A 19 59.77 37.87 34.99
C VAL A 19 58.35 37.91 35.58
N LEU A 20 58.06 38.89 36.44
CA LEU A 20 56.74 39.06 37.05
C LEU A 20 55.67 39.47 36.02
N SER A 21 55.98 40.41 35.13
CA SER A 21 55.04 40.83 34.08
C SER A 21 54.76 39.72 33.07
N PHE A 22 55.78 38.94 32.68
CA PHE A 22 55.60 37.78 31.81
C PHE A 22 54.81 36.66 32.49
N GLY A 23 55.07 36.40 33.78
CA GLY A 23 54.31 35.41 34.57
C GLY A 23 52.84 35.80 34.75
N LEU A 24 52.55 37.08 34.97
CA LEU A 24 51.18 37.60 35.09
C LEU A 24 50.44 37.54 33.75
N LEU A 25 51.11 37.89 32.65
CA LEU A 25 50.54 37.82 31.30
C LEU A 25 50.23 36.36 30.90
N LEU A 26 51.14 35.42 31.17
CA LEU A 26 50.89 34.00 30.95
C LEU A 26 49.73 33.45 31.79
N SER A 27 49.62 33.88 33.06
CA SER A 27 48.52 33.49 33.94
C SER A 27 47.16 34.01 33.42
N LEU A 28 47.11 35.26 32.97
CA LEU A 28 45.90 35.84 32.36
C LEU A 28 45.52 35.13 31.06
N LEU A 29 46.49 34.80 30.20
CA LEU A 29 46.25 34.00 29.00
C LEU A 29 45.74 32.60 29.34
N MET A 30 46.26 31.96 30.38
CA MET A 30 45.82 30.64 30.81
C MET A 30 44.39 30.67 31.37
N VAL A 31 44.03 31.70 32.14
CA VAL A 31 42.65 31.91 32.62
C VAL A 31 41.70 32.20 31.47
N ALA A 32 42.11 33.01 30.49
CA ALA A 32 41.30 33.30 29.30
C ALA A 32 41.11 32.04 28.43
N ALA A 33 42.18 31.27 28.21
CA ALA A 33 42.12 29.99 27.50
C ALA A 33 41.24 28.97 28.23
N TYR A 34 41.32 28.91 29.56
CA TYR A 34 40.48 28.04 30.38
C TYR A 34 38.99 28.43 30.29
N ARG A 35 38.67 29.72 30.38
CA ARG A 35 37.28 30.22 30.19
C ARG A 35 36.75 29.93 28.79
N ASN A 36 37.57 30.11 27.76
CA ASN A 36 37.18 29.78 26.38
C ASN A 36 36.97 28.27 26.20
N SER A 37 37.82 27.45 26.82
CA SER A 37 37.67 25.99 26.82
C SER A 37 36.39 25.56 27.53
N GLN A 38 36.06 26.13 28.70
CA GLN A 38 34.81 25.86 29.39
C GLN A 38 33.58 26.21 28.53
N ARG A 39 33.56 27.40 27.91
CA ARG A 39 32.47 27.80 27.00
C ARG A 39 32.35 26.88 25.80
N ALA A 40 33.46 26.49 25.19
CA ALA A 40 33.47 25.56 24.06
C ALA A 40 32.91 24.18 24.46
N GLN A 41 33.26 23.70 25.65
CA GLN A 41 32.73 22.44 26.19
C GLN A 41 31.23 22.53 26.47
N ASP A 42 30.72 23.64 27.00
CA ASP A 42 29.30 23.79 27.27
C ASP A 42 28.47 23.85 25.98
N ILE A 43 28.94 24.58 24.96
CA ILE A 43 28.30 24.57 23.63
C ILE A 43 28.31 23.15 23.03
N GLN A 44 29.43 22.44 23.14
CA GLN A 44 29.55 21.08 22.62
C GLN A 44 28.57 20.12 23.31
N LYS A 45 28.40 20.21 24.64
CA LYS A 45 27.43 19.41 25.39
C LYS A 45 26.01 19.69 24.93
N ASP A 46 25.64 20.97 24.79
CA ASP A 46 24.29 21.36 24.36
C ASP A 46 23.97 20.84 22.95
N ILE A 47 24.92 20.94 22.02
CA ILE A 47 24.77 20.41 20.66
C ILE A 47 24.64 18.89 20.71
N GLN A 48 25.50 18.21 21.47
CA GLN A 48 25.48 16.75 21.59
C GLN A 48 24.14 16.25 22.13
N ILE A 49 23.62 16.86 23.20
CA ILE A 49 22.32 16.49 23.79
C ILE A 49 21.19 16.67 22.77
N ARG A 50 21.18 17.78 22.01
CA ARG A 50 20.19 18.01 20.95
C ARG A 50 20.28 16.94 19.86
N THR A 51 21.47 16.59 19.41
CA THR A 51 21.67 15.54 18.40
C THR A 51 21.19 14.18 18.91
N ASP A 52 21.44 13.85 20.18
CA ASP A 52 20.99 12.61 20.79
C ASP A 52 19.46 12.54 20.87
N PHE A 53 18.80 13.63 21.29
CA PHE A 53 17.33 13.68 21.32
C PHE A 53 16.71 13.56 19.93
N VAL A 54 17.24 14.26 18.93
CA VAL A 54 16.77 14.17 17.54
C VAL A 54 16.93 12.74 17.00
N SER A 55 18.04 12.07 17.33
CA SER A 55 18.28 10.69 16.91
C SER A 55 17.27 9.71 17.54
N LYS A 56 16.89 9.92 18.81
CA LYS A 56 15.86 9.12 19.49
C LYS A 56 14.46 9.38 18.96
N GLU A 57 14.12 10.64 18.78
CA GLU A 57 12.88 11.05 18.15
C GLU A 57 12.73 10.31 16.81
N ASP A 58 13.76 10.36 15.95
CA ASP A 58 13.74 9.66 14.68
C ASP A 58 13.60 8.13 14.84
N ALA A 59 14.28 7.51 15.83
CA ALA A 59 14.15 6.08 16.10
C ALA A 59 12.74 5.68 16.58
N ILE A 60 12.12 6.48 17.45
CA ILE A 60 10.74 6.29 17.93
C ILE A 60 9.77 6.41 16.76
N ILE A 61 9.90 7.47 15.97
CA ILE A 61 9.05 7.74 14.82
C ILE A 61 9.16 6.62 13.76
N ARG A 62 10.38 6.11 13.47
CA ARG A 62 10.60 4.93 12.61
C ARG A 62 9.90 3.68 13.15
N SER A 63 9.92 3.48 14.47
CA SER A 63 9.26 2.34 15.13
C SER A 63 7.74 2.43 15.03
N VAL A 64 7.16 3.62 15.20
CA VAL A 64 5.72 3.86 14.99
C VAL A 64 5.29 3.47 13.57
N VAL A 65 6.04 3.90 12.54
CA VAL A 65 5.74 3.57 11.14
C VAL A 65 5.76 2.06 10.87
N ALA A 66 6.62 1.31 11.56
CA ALA A 66 6.70 -0.15 11.42
C ALA A 66 5.56 -0.90 12.17
N ILE A 67 5.11 -0.38 13.31
CA ILE A 67 4.12 -1.05 14.17
C ILE A 67 2.68 -0.78 13.70
N VAL A 68 2.35 0.48 13.37
CA VAL A 68 0.99 0.93 13.03
C VAL A 68 0.30 0.07 11.96
N PRO A 69 0.89 -0.25 10.79
CA PRO A 69 0.19 -1.07 9.78
C PRO A 69 -0.15 -2.48 10.27
N ASN A 70 0.72 -3.10 11.06
CA ASN A 70 0.46 -4.43 11.63
C ASN A 70 -0.73 -4.38 12.62
N ARG A 71 -0.82 -3.30 13.40
CA ARG A 71 -1.92 -3.08 14.36
C ARG A 71 -3.22 -2.77 13.65
N ALA A 72 -3.18 -1.95 12.60
CA ALA A 72 -4.33 -1.67 11.73
C ALA A 72 -4.88 -2.95 11.08
N MET A 73 -4.01 -3.79 10.51
CA MET A 73 -4.39 -5.10 9.98
C MET A 73 -5.01 -6.00 11.06
N ARG A 74 -4.40 -6.08 12.25
CA ARG A 74 -4.94 -6.89 13.36
C ARG A 74 -6.32 -6.42 13.82
N CYS A 75 -6.63 -5.12 13.77
CA CYS A 75 -7.98 -4.61 14.06
C CYS A 75 -9.05 -5.14 13.09
N MET A 76 -8.65 -5.59 11.90
CA MET A 76 -9.54 -6.16 10.88
C MET A 76 -9.64 -7.69 10.96
N MET A 77 -8.76 -8.35 11.70
CA MET A 77 -8.72 -9.80 11.82
C MET A 77 -9.68 -10.30 12.89
N THR A 78 -10.13 -11.55 12.72
CA THR A 78 -11.00 -12.22 13.67
C THR A 78 -10.46 -12.17 15.09
N THR A 79 -11.36 -12.09 16.08
CA THR A 79 -11.06 -12.06 17.53
C THR A 79 -10.38 -10.79 18.05
N SER A 80 -10.16 -9.77 17.22
CA SER A 80 -9.58 -8.50 17.70
C SER A 80 -10.44 -7.77 18.72
N GLU A 81 -11.76 -7.94 18.68
CA GLU A 81 -12.71 -7.40 19.67
C GLU A 81 -13.15 -8.47 20.71
N SER A 82 -12.50 -9.64 20.74
CA SER A 82 -12.99 -10.78 21.54
C SER A 82 -12.89 -10.59 23.07
N ASN A 83 -11.88 -9.86 23.55
CA ASN A 83 -11.67 -9.61 24.98
C ASN A 83 -10.77 -8.39 25.25
N ALA A 84 -10.80 -7.93 26.50
CA ALA A 84 -10.05 -6.78 26.99
C ALA A 84 -8.51 -6.93 26.94
N THR A 85 -7.98 -8.14 26.85
CA THR A 85 -6.52 -8.35 26.74
C THR A 85 -6.06 -8.23 25.29
N THR A 86 -6.85 -8.73 24.36
CA THR A 86 -6.54 -8.74 22.92
C THR A 86 -6.68 -7.33 22.34
N ASN A 87 -7.74 -6.62 22.73
CA ASN A 87 -7.95 -5.24 22.28
C ASN A 87 -6.90 -4.28 22.88
N ALA A 88 -6.44 -4.50 24.12
CA ALA A 88 -5.45 -3.65 24.78
C ALA A 88 -4.12 -3.60 24.01
N GLN A 89 -3.76 -4.68 23.30
CA GLN A 89 -2.57 -4.73 22.44
C GLN A 89 -2.66 -3.87 21.18
N LEU A 90 -3.86 -3.38 20.84
CA LEU A 90 -4.13 -2.65 19.61
C LEU A 90 -4.32 -1.14 19.84
N LEU A 91 -4.42 -0.72 21.11
CA LEU A 91 -4.60 0.67 21.51
C LEU A 91 -3.39 1.53 21.15
N TRP A 92 -3.63 2.80 20.79
CA TRP A 92 -2.56 3.79 20.56
C TRP A 92 -1.54 3.87 21.69
N GLY A 93 -1.98 3.87 22.96
CA GLY A 93 -1.07 3.87 24.11
C GLY A 93 -0.10 2.68 24.12
N THR A 94 -0.58 1.49 23.75
CA THR A 94 0.27 0.29 23.64
C THR A 94 1.17 0.36 22.41
N ILE A 95 0.68 0.88 21.29
CA ILE A 95 1.48 1.12 20.08
C ILE A 95 2.67 2.03 20.39
N PHE A 96 2.43 3.13 21.11
CA PHE A 96 3.48 4.05 21.51
C PHE A 96 4.43 3.46 22.55
N ASN A 97 3.92 2.66 23.49
CA ASN A 97 4.77 1.90 24.41
C ASN A 97 5.72 0.95 23.66
N ASP A 98 5.18 0.15 22.75
CA ASP A 98 5.96 -0.80 21.93
C ASP A 98 6.97 -0.06 21.05
N ALA A 99 6.63 1.13 20.54
CA ALA A 99 7.54 1.97 19.77
C ALA A 99 8.72 2.49 20.61
N LEU A 100 8.50 2.87 21.87
CA LEU A 100 9.56 3.25 22.80
C LEU A 100 10.50 2.08 23.10
N ASP A 101 9.95 0.88 23.25
CA ASP A 101 10.72 -0.34 23.51
C ASP A 101 11.52 -0.77 22.27
N GLN A 102 10.91 -0.75 21.08
CA GLN A 102 11.58 -1.06 19.81
C GLN A 102 12.68 -0.05 19.45
N ALA A 103 12.47 1.23 19.77
CA ALA A 103 13.48 2.27 19.60
C ALA A 103 14.60 2.20 20.65
N ASN A 104 14.50 1.30 21.64
CA ASN A 104 15.42 1.20 22.77
C ASN A 104 15.58 2.52 23.54
N ALA A 105 14.53 3.36 23.57
CA ALA A 105 14.59 4.72 24.08
C ALA A 105 14.74 4.79 25.62
N ARG A 106 14.43 3.68 26.31
CA ARG A 106 14.40 3.58 27.79
C ARG A 106 15.69 3.06 28.41
N ASN A 107 16.59 2.48 27.62
CA ASN A 107 17.78 1.83 28.16
C ASN A 107 19.00 2.72 28.01
N ALA A 108 19.73 2.94 29.10
CA ALA A 108 21.03 3.59 29.11
C ALA A 108 22.14 2.57 29.41
N ILE A 109 23.36 3.07 29.68
CA ILE A 109 24.46 2.25 30.19
C ILE A 109 23.99 1.50 31.44
N PRO A 110 24.19 0.16 31.53
CA PRO A 110 23.81 -0.61 32.72
C PRO A 110 24.41 -0.02 33.99
N SER A 111 23.65 -0.02 35.09
CA SER A 111 24.05 0.60 36.37
C SER A 111 25.39 0.08 36.91
N LEU A 112 25.70 -1.19 36.67
CA LEU A 112 26.99 -1.80 37.03
C LEU A 112 28.17 -1.13 36.28
N VAL A 113 28.01 -0.88 34.99
CA VAL A 113 29.04 -0.25 34.15
C VAL A 113 29.17 1.23 34.50
N ALA A 114 28.05 1.92 34.73
CA ALA A 114 28.06 3.30 35.20
C ALA A 114 28.76 3.43 36.56
N GLY A 115 28.52 2.50 37.49
CA GLY A 115 29.20 2.43 38.78
C GLY A 115 30.70 2.19 38.65
N ASN A 116 31.12 1.25 37.79
CA ASN A 116 32.53 0.97 37.55
C ASN A 116 33.28 2.14 36.91
N LEU A 117 32.58 2.98 36.13
CA LEU A 117 33.15 4.16 35.49
C LEU A 117 32.97 5.45 36.32
N SER A 118 32.42 5.37 37.54
CA SER A 118 32.06 6.52 38.39
C SER A 118 31.14 7.54 37.70
N LEU A 119 30.26 7.08 36.81
CA LEU A 119 29.38 7.92 35.99
C LEU A 119 27.99 8.12 36.61
N ASN A 120 27.80 7.81 37.89
CA ASN A 120 26.48 7.82 38.54
C ASN A 120 25.85 9.21 38.65
N THR A 121 26.65 10.28 38.56
CA THR A 121 26.21 11.68 38.61
C THR A 121 26.20 12.35 37.23
N THR A 122 26.49 11.60 36.16
CA THR A 122 26.53 12.13 34.79
C THR A 122 25.14 12.05 34.15
N TYR A 123 24.78 13.08 33.38
CA TYR A 123 23.55 13.05 32.59
C TYR A 123 23.59 11.88 31.59
N LYS A 124 22.52 11.09 31.58
CA LYS A 124 22.39 9.97 30.65
C LYS A 124 21.99 10.51 29.29
N GLY A 125 22.91 10.50 28.34
CA GLY A 125 22.60 10.85 26.94
C GLY A 125 21.45 10.00 26.36
N ASN A 126 21.27 8.74 26.80
CA ASN A 126 20.29 7.83 26.21
C ASN A 126 18.87 7.89 26.79
N THR A 127 18.67 8.22 28.07
CA THR A 127 17.32 8.35 28.69
C THR A 127 17.00 9.78 29.12
N GLY A 128 17.99 10.68 29.15
CA GLY A 128 17.92 11.86 30.00
C GLY A 128 17.87 11.46 31.48
N ASP A 129 17.42 12.37 32.34
CA ASP A 129 17.07 12.07 33.74
C ASP A 129 15.66 11.44 33.87
N SER A 130 14.93 11.32 32.77
CA SER A 130 13.58 10.73 32.72
C SER A 130 13.64 9.22 32.51
N THR A 131 12.80 8.48 33.23
CA THR A 131 12.64 7.03 33.03
C THR A 131 11.78 6.68 31.82
N LEU A 132 11.13 7.67 31.17
CA LEU A 132 10.22 7.50 30.03
C LEU A 132 9.18 6.38 30.24
N THR A 133 8.72 6.23 31.48
CA THR A 133 7.83 5.15 31.93
C THR A 133 6.36 5.47 31.67
N SER A 134 5.97 6.74 31.66
CA SER A 134 4.60 7.18 31.46
C SER A 134 4.38 7.62 30.02
N VAL A 135 3.74 6.77 29.21
CA VAL A 135 3.46 7.08 27.79
C VAL A 135 2.61 8.35 27.65
N SER A 136 1.67 8.58 28.56
CA SER A 136 0.75 9.74 28.54
C SER A 136 1.41 11.08 28.85
N THR A 137 2.69 11.09 29.26
CA THR A 137 3.46 12.33 29.44
C THR A 137 4.45 12.53 28.29
N ILE A 138 4.50 11.60 27.34
CA ILE A 138 5.39 11.64 26.17
C ILE A 138 4.57 11.85 24.91
N PHE A 139 3.42 11.17 24.84
CA PHE A 139 2.46 11.23 23.76
C PHE A 139 1.12 11.74 24.30
N ASP A 140 0.58 12.74 23.62
CA ASP A 140 -0.75 13.30 23.88
C ASP A 140 -1.43 13.59 22.53
N PRO A 141 -2.77 13.73 22.45
CA PRO A 141 -3.38 14.20 21.23
C PRO A 141 -2.99 15.66 20.99
N ILE A 142 -3.21 16.16 19.78
CA ILE A 142 -2.89 17.54 19.41
C ILE A 142 -3.60 18.51 20.36
N GLU A 143 -2.88 19.55 20.79
CA GLU A 143 -3.40 20.62 21.64
C GLU A 143 -4.73 21.18 21.10
N GLY A 144 -5.78 21.17 21.93
CA GLY A 144 -7.14 21.58 21.57
C GLY A 144 -8.09 20.43 21.17
N ASP A 145 -7.58 19.24 20.82
CA ASP A 145 -8.41 18.03 20.60
C ASP A 145 -8.78 17.32 21.91
N ASP A 146 -8.10 17.64 23.01
CA ASP A 146 -8.41 17.19 24.36
C ASP A 146 -9.86 17.53 24.79
N THR A 147 -10.42 18.61 24.26
CA THR A 147 -11.81 19.04 24.49
C THR A 147 -12.85 18.37 23.58
N TYR A 148 -12.42 17.67 22.51
CA TYR A 148 -13.34 17.02 21.59
C TYR A 148 -14.05 15.88 22.30
N THR A 149 -15.35 15.97 22.55
CA THR A 149 -16.10 14.92 23.24
C THR A 149 -16.81 14.01 22.24
N ILE A 150 -16.59 12.69 22.35
CA ILE A 150 -17.39 11.70 21.65
C ILE A 150 -18.35 11.07 22.67
N SER A 151 -19.63 11.03 22.32
CA SER A 151 -20.66 10.40 23.14
C SER A 151 -20.31 8.92 23.38
N GLY A 152 -20.26 8.50 24.65
CA GLY A 152 -19.99 7.12 25.04
C GLY A 152 -18.51 6.75 25.22
N PHE A 153 -17.59 7.72 25.23
CA PHE A 153 -16.15 7.47 25.43
C PHE A 153 -15.64 7.98 26.79
N SER A 154 -14.97 7.10 27.56
CA SER A 154 -14.18 7.47 28.75
C SER A 154 -12.84 6.73 28.73
N GLY A 155 -11.80 7.34 28.15
CA GLY A 155 -10.47 6.74 28.09
C GLY A 155 -9.38 7.78 27.81
N THR A 156 -8.14 7.45 28.13
CA THR A 156 -6.98 8.29 27.78
C THR A 156 -6.80 8.27 26.26
N ARG A 157 -6.64 9.45 25.67
CA ARG A 157 -6.35 9.60 24.25
C ARG A 157 -4.87 9.85 24.07
N TYR A 158 -4.32 9.25 23.02
CA TYR A 158 -2.91 9.44 22.66
C TYR A 158 -2.76 9.98 21.23
N ALA A 159 -3.85 10.02 20.45
CA ALA A 159 -3.86 10.53 19.09
C ALA A 159 -5.25 11.11 18.76
N ALA A 160 -5.26 12.20 18.01
CA ALA A 160 -6.43 12.79 17.37
C ALA A 160 -6.70 12.08 16.03
N SER A 161 -7.96 11.71 15.77
CA SER A 161 -8.37 11.07 14.52
C SER A 161 -8.92 12.10 13.52
N GLY A 162 -8.52 11.96 12.25
CA GLY A 162 -9.08 12.72 11.13
C GLY A 162 -10.45 12.25 10.63
N LEU A 163 -11.28 11.64 11.49
CA LEU A 163 -12.57 11.05 11.11
C LEU A 163 -13.74 11.82 11.73
N ASN A 164 -14.62 12.37 10.88
CA ASN A 164 -15.72 13.25 11.27
C ASN A 164 -15.28 14.48 12.11
N HIS A 165 -14.00 14.80 12.07
CA HIS A 165 -13.38 15.84 12.87
C HIS A 165 -12.29 16.54 12.04
N SER A 166 -12.27 17.88 12.06
CA SER A 166 -11.30 18.69 11.33
C SER A 166 -10.41 19.46 12.31
N LEU A 167 -9.10 19.20 12.26
CA LEU A 167 -8.09 19.94 13.04
C LEU A 167 -7.60 21.22 12.34
N GLY A 168 -8.20 21.56 11.19
CA GLY A 168 -7.85 22.75 10.39
C GLY A 168 -6.95 22.44 9.19
N THR A 169 -6.65 23.46 8.38
CA THR A 169 -5.96 23.32 7.09
C THR A 169 -4.47 22.96 7.19
N GLY A 170 -3.89 22.99 8.40
CA GLY A 170 -2.54 22.50 8.66
C GLY A 170 -2.46 20.97 8.81
N PHE A 171 -3.60 20.28 8.79
CA PHE A 171 -3.72 18.83 8.83
C PHE A 171 -4.25 18.30 7.49
N PRO A 172 -4.13 16.99 7.22
CA PRO A 172 -4.70 16.42 6.00
C PRO A 172 -6.23 16.48 6.02
N ALA A 173 -6.85 16.43 4.83
CA ALA A 173 -8.31 16.44 4.72
C ALA A 173 -8.95 15.32 5.56
N PRO A 174 -9.96 15.63 6.40
CA PRO A 174 -10.68 14.62 7.16
C PRO A 174 -11.52 13.68 6.28
N LEU A 175 -11.71 12.46 6.77
CA LEU A 175 -12.69 11.52 6.23
C LEU A 175 -14.02 11.63 6.98
N ASN A 176 -15.08 11.19 6.33
CA ASN A 176 -16.42 11.09 6.89
C ASN A 176 -16.80 9.62 7.13
N THR A 177 -17.67 9.39 8.12
CA THR A 177 -18.41 8.14 8.28
C THR A 177 -19.80 8.41 8.83
N THR A 178 -20.77 7.57 8.48
CA THR A 178 -22.12 7.58 9.07
C THR A 178 -22.21 6.68 10.31
N ASP A 179 -21.17 5.92 10.62
CA ASP A 179 -21.10 5.01 11.77
C ASP A 179 -20.56 5.75 13.00
N THR A 180 -21.45 6.51 13.65
CA THR A 180 -21.09 7.55 14.63
C THR A 180 -21.56 7.29 16.08
N GLY A 181 -22.37 6.26 16.34
CA GLY A 181 -22.94 5.99 17.68
C GLY A 181 -22.16 4.97 18.50
N ALA A 182 -22.33 4.93 19.83
CA ALA A 182 -22.02 3.71 20.59
C ALA A 182 -23.05 2.65 20.17
N GLY A 183 -22.63 1.52 19.60
CA GLY A 183 -23.56 0.52 19.08
C GLY A 183 -24.57 0.09 20.16
N THR A 184 -25.82 -0.14 19.78
CA THR A 184 -26.90 -0.59 20.69
C THR A 184 -26.65 -2.01 21.24
N THR A 185 -25.58 -2.67 20.81
CA THR A 185 -25.16 -4.03 21.17
C THR A 185 -23.65 -4.10 21.34
N GLY A 186 -23.06 -3.42 22.34
CA GLY A 186 -21.67 -3.65 22.79
C GLY A 186 -20.52 -3.37 21.79
N ASP A 187 -20.84 -3.16 20.53
CA ASP A 187 -19.93 -2.92 19.41
C ASP A 187 -19.49 -1.46 19.37
N ILE A 188 -18.17 -1.22 19.30
CA ILE A 188 -17.66 0.12 19.07
C ILE A 188 -17.93 0.56 17.62
N SER A 189 -18.39 1.79 17.41
CA SER A 189 -18.53 2.33 16.04
C SER A 189 -17.19 2.66 15.43
N THR A 190 -17.18 2.78 14.10
CA THR A 190 -15.98 3.22 13.37
C THR A 190 -15.47 4.56 13.90
N GLN A 191 -16.33 5.55 14.19
CA GLN A 191 -15.88 6.84 14.71
C GLN A 191 -15.29 6.74 16.12
N ALA A 192 -15.99 6.11 17.06
CA ALA A 192 -15.50 5.99 18.43
C ALA A 192 -14.23 5.13 18.53
N GLY A 193 -14.14 4.07 17.72
CA GLY A 193 -13.00 3.18 17.71
C GLY A 193 -11.75 3.80 17.09
N ASP A 194 -11.88 4.71 16.13
CA ASP A 194 -10.73 5.26 15.42
C ASP A 194 -9.87 6.21 16.27
N ILE A 195 -10.43 6.71 17.38
CA ILE A 195 -9.67 7.46 18.40
C ILE A 195 -8.77 6.53 19.22
N LEU A 196 -9.20 5.28 19.42
CA LEU A 196 -8.50 4.30 20.26
C LEU A 196 -7.53 3.43 19.47
N TYR A 197 -7.90 3.12 18.23
CA TYR A 197 -7.24 2.14 17.38
C TYR A 197 -6.96 2.74 15.99
N PRO A 198 -5.92 2.30 15.28
CA PRO A 198 -5.70 2.66 13.88
C PRO A 198 -6.68 1.90 12.97
N ILE A 199 -7.94 2.35 12.86
CA ILE A 199 -8.97 1.63 12.10
C ILE A 199 -8.84 1.92 10.60
N ILE A 200 -8.81 0.85 9.79
CA ILE A 200 -8.98 0.92 8.33
C ILE A 200 -10.33 0.27 7.98
N SER A 201 -11.17 0.98 7.23
CA SER A 201 -12.54 0.55 6.92
C SER A 201 -13.06 1.13 5.61
N SER A 202 -13.91 0.39 4.92
CA SER A 202 -14.68 0.86 3.76
C SER A 202 -15.80 1.83 4.15
N ARG A 203 -16.13 1.95 5.45
CA ARG A 203 -17.09 2.93 5.98
C ARG A 203 -16.54 4.35 6.07
N LYS A 204 -15.23 4.54 5.85
CA LYS A 204 -14.58 5.85 5.79
C LYS A 204 -14.48 6.31 4.34
N TYR A 205 -14.99 7.50 4.06
CA TYR A 205 -15.07 8.06 2.71
C TYR A 205 -14.80 9.57 2.71
N TYR A 206 -14.41 10.14 1.57
CA TYR A 206 -14.32 11.57 1.40
C TYR A 206 -15.73 12.18 1.30
N GLY A 207 -16.09 12.98 2.30
CA GLY A 207 -17.36 13.71 2.33
C GLY A 207 -17.15 15.22 2.36
N THR A 208 -18.15 15.94 2.86
CA THR A 208 -18.17 17.41 2.88
C THR A 208 -17.02 18.03 3.68
N LEU A 209 -16.46 17.33 4.66
CA LEU A 209 -15.34 17.83 5.49
C LEU A 209 -14.02 17.94 4.71
N SER A 210 -13.92 17.26 3.58
CA SER A 210 -12.73 17.32 2.71
C SER A 210 -12.77 18.49 1.72
N ASN A 211 -13.90 19.22 1.64
CA ASN A 211 -14.02 20.40 0.79
C ASN A 211 -13.16 21.55 1.33
N GLY A 212 -12.37 22.18 0.45
CA GLY A 212 -11.52 23.32 0.80
C GLY A 212 -10.05 22.97 1.04
N TYR A 213 -9.70 21.69 1.05
CA TYR A 213 -8.30 21.24 1.09
C TYR A 213 -7.71 21.24 -0.33
N SER A 214 -6.51 21.82 -0.49
CA SER A 214 -5.85 21.98 -1.80
C SER A 214 -5.09 20.74 -2.27
N ASP A 215 -4.84 19.80 -1.36
CA ASP A 215 -4.12 18.55 -1.60
C ASP A 215 -5.05 17.37 -1.94
N VAL A 216 -6.38 17.61 -1.99
CA VAL A 216 -7.42 16.61 -2.25
C VAL A 216 -8.42 17.10 -3.30
N VAL A 217 -8.68 16.27 -4.30
CA VAL A 217 -9.77 16.49 -5.26
C VAL A 217 -10.69 15.27 -5.26
N VAL A 218 -11.89 15.46 -4.72
CA VAL A 218 -12.94 14.44 -4.66
C VAL A 218 -13.78 14.52 -5.94
N THR A 219 -14.01 13.38 -6.59
CA THR A 219 -14.87 13.32 -7.78
C THR A 219 -16.23 12.73 -7.41
N SER A 220 -17.29 13.15 -8.10
CA SER A 220 -18.65 12.62 -7.86
C SER A 220 -18.80 11.13 -8.24
N ALA A 221 -17.85 10.60 -9.01
CA ALA A 221 -17.85 9.21 -9.46
C ALA A 221 -17.50 8.21 -8.34
N SER A 222 -16.67 8.60 -7.37
CA SER A 222 -16.26 7.77 -6.24
C SER A 222 -15.97 8.64 -5.02
N THR A 223 -16.64 8.35 -3.90
CA THR A 223 -16.35 8.98 -2.60
C THR A 223 -15.34 8.19 -1.78
N GLN A 224 -15.05 6.94 -2.17
CA GLN A 224 -14.11 6.09 -1.44
C GLN A 224 -12.64 6.48 -1.70
N PHE A 225 -12.31 6.97 -2.90
CA PHE A 225 -10.97 7.45 -3.23
C PHE A 225 -11.05 8.83 -3.85
N ALA A 226 -9.99 9.62 -3.64
CA ALA A 226 -9.83 10.94 -4.24
C ALA A 226 -8.50 11.01 -4.99
N LYS A 227 -8.31 12.07 -5.77
CA LYS A 227 -6.96 12.43 -6.25
C LYS A 227 -6.28 13.16 -5.11
N LEU A 228 -5.15 12.62 -4.66
CA LEU A 228 -4.31 13.22 -3.63
C LEU A 228 -2.99 13.67 -4.23
N LYS A 229 -2.36 14.67 -3.63
CA LYS A 229 -0.97 14.99 -3.91
C LYS A 229 -0.07 13.92 -3.32
N TYR A 230 0.81 13.35 -4.14
CA TYR A 230 1.76 12.36 -3.70
C TYR A 230 2.77 12.99 -2.73
N PRO A 231 3.02 12.38 -1.56
CA PRO A 231 3.89 12.96 -0.54
C PRO A 231 5.33 13.13 -1.04
N ARG A 232 6.06 14.04 -0.40
CA ARG A 232 7.47 14.30 -0.70
C ARG A 232 8.36 13.22 -0.10
N ILE A 233 8.37 12.05 -0.72
CA ILE A 233 9.18 10.90 -0.32
C ILE A 233 10.01 10.38 -1.48
N ASN A 234 11.13 9.73 -1.12
CA ASN A 234 12.07 9.14 -2.07
C ASN A 234 11.62 7.78 -2.62
N PHE A 235 10.34 7.44 -2.46
CA PHE A 235 9.73 6.26 -3.05
C PHE A 235 8.95 6.67 -4.30
N GLY A 236 9.38 6.22 -5.46
CA GLY A 236 8.85 6.62 -6.75
C GLY A 236 7.58 5.88 -7.18
N TYR A 237 6.58 5.70 -6.30
CA TYR A 237 5.30 5.17 -6.77
C TYR A 237 4.60 6.18 -7.69
N ALA A 238 4.59 7.45 -7.28
CA ALA A 238 4.33 8.61 -8.12
C ALA A 238 5.47 9.64 -7.91
N LYS A 239 5.50 10.70 -8.73
CA LYS A 239 6.43 11.81 -8.49
C LYS A 239 5.91 12.64 -7.31
N PRO A 240 6.77 13.08 -6.37
CA PRO A 240 6.39 14.03 -5.32
C PRO A 240 5.60 15.23 -5.86
N GLY A 241 4.42 15.47 -5.30
CA GLY A 241 3.53 16.55 -5.73
C GLY A 241 2.69 16.28 -6.98
N ASP A 242 2.84 15.12 -7.63
CA ASP A 242 1.89 14.70 -8.68
C ASP A 242 0.60 14.16 -8.07
N TRP A 243 -0.46 14.18 -8.86
CA TRP A 243 -1.74 13.61 -8.44
C TRP A 243 -1.71 12.08 -8.59
N PHE A 244 -2.18 11.38 -7.57
CA PHE A 244 -2.41 9.94 -7.60
C PHE A 244 -3.73 9.61 -6.91
N VAL A 245 -4.32 8.46 -7.24
CA VAL A 245 -5.58 8.03 -6.67
C VAL A 245 -5.32 7.30 -5.35
N ALA A 246 -5.87 7.78 -4.24
CA ALA A 246 -5.74 7.13 -2.94
C ALA A 246 -6.81 7.60 -1.95
N LYS A 247 -6.87 6.91 -0.81
CA LYS A 247 -7.58 7.35 0.40
C LYS A 247 -6.60 7.43 1.56
N ARG A 248 -6.50 8.60 2.19
CA ARG A 248 -5.58 8.86 3.30
C ARG A 248 -6.30 8.74 4.63
N ASN A 249 -6.00 7.69 5.38
CA ASN A 249 -6.36 7.61 6.80
C ASN A 249 -5.21 8.21 7.60
N TRP A 250 -5.51 9.06 8.57
CA TRP A 250 -4.47 9.74 9.33
C TRP A 250 -4.87 9.96 10.79
N TRP A 251 -3.85 9.98 11.64
CA TRP A 251 -3.94 10.26 13.06
C TRP A 251 -2.81 11.21 13.45
N ALA A 252 -3.11 12.19 14.29
CA ALA A 252 -2.16 13.19 14.72
C ALA A 252 -1.88 13.10 16.21
N PHE A 253 -0.63 13.31 16.63
CA PHE A 253 -0.24 13.27 18.04
C PHE A 253 0.94 14.20 18.28
N SER A 254 1.06 14.67 19.51
CA SER A 254 2.21 15.41 20.00
C SER A 254 3.21 14.47 20.63
N LEU A 255 4.50 14.75 20.43
CA LEU A 255 5.61 14.05 21.06
C LEU A 255 6.44 15.05 21.87
N ASN A 256 6.50 14.85 23.18
CA ASN A 256 7.37 15.59 24.08
C ASN A 256 8.28 14.62 24.85
N ILE A 257 9.50 14.42 24.33
CA ILE A 257 10.52 13.58 25.00
C ILE A 257 11.15 14.33 26.19
N TYR A 258 10.94 15.64 26.28
CA TYR A 258 11.68 16.55 27.15
C TYR A 258 10.96 16.92 28.47
N GLN A 259 9.65 16.69 28.57
CA GLN A 259 8.78 17.23 29.63
C GLN A 259 9.18 16.87 31.07
N ASN A 260 10.10 15.92 31.27
CA ASN A 260 10.60 15.49 32.58
C ASN A 260 12.12 15.71 32.77
N ASP A 261 12.80 16.43 31.88
CA ASP A 261 14.23 16.74 32.02
C ASP A 261 14.44 18.15 32.62
N TYR A 262 14.31 18.24 33.95
CA TYR A 262 14.53 19.47 34.71
C TYR A 262 15.98 19.99 34.62
N GLY A 263 16.93 19.15 34.20
CA GLY A 263 18.36 19.47 34.14
C GLY A 263 18.77 20.20 32.86
N THR A 264 18.16 19.89 31.72
CA THR A 264 18.59 20.42 30.40
C THR A 264 17.80 21.65 29.93
N ARG A 265 16.61 21.92 30.50
CA ARG A 265 15.75 23.09 30.16
C ARG A 265 15.40 23.22 28.67
N ILE A 266 15.50 22.15 27.91
CA ILE A 266 15.04 22.11 26.52
C ILE A 266 13.58 21.64 26.60
N ASP A 267 12.63 22.44 26.11
CA ASP A 267 11.25 22.02 25.92
C ASP A 267 10.92 22.16 24.44
N GLN A 268 10.72 21.02 23.77
CA GLN A 268 10.35 20.97 22.36
C GLN A 268 9.32 19.87 22.16
N GLU A 269 8.06 20.25 22.26
CA GLU A 269 6.95 19.46 21.76
C GLU A 269 6.86 19.60 20.23
N LYS A 270 6.68 18.47 19.55
CA LYS A 270 6.50 18.40 18.11
C LYS A 270 5.24 17.62 17.75
N ASP A 271 4.53 18.12 16.76
CA ASP A 271 3.31 17.52 16.25
C ASP A 271 3.64 16.60 15.07
N TYR A 272 3.13 15.38 15.09
CA TYR A 272 3.27 14.43 13.99
C TYR A 272 1.92 13.98 13.46
N VAL A 273 1.91 13.64 12.18
CA VAL A 273 0.78 13.00 11.52
C VAL A 273 1.24 11.66 10.95
N VAL A 274 0.75 10.57 11.51
CA VAL A 274 0.91 9.23 10.92
C VAL A 274 -0.23 9.00 9.93
N SER A 275 0.10 8.55 8.72
CA SER A 275 -0.85 8.34 7.63
C SER A 275 -0.68 6.97 7.01
N ILE A 276 -1.80 6.30 6.74
CA ILE A 276 -1.89 5.14 5.85
C ILE A 276 -2.67 5.58 4.62
N TYR A 277 -1.98 5.66 3.49
CA TYR A 277 -2.59 5.83 2.19
C TYR A 277 -3.00 4.46 1.66
N GLU A 278 -4.29 4.26 1.48
CA GLU A 278 -4.86 3.14 0.74
C GLU A 278 -4.81 3.47 -0.75
N ILE A 279 -3.93 2.77 -1.46
CA ILE A 279 -3.57 3.02 -2.86
C ILE A 279 -4.06 1.84 -3.70
N PRO A 280 -5.13 2.00 -4.48
CA PRO A 280 -5.52 0.99 -5.45
C PRO A 280 -4.43 0.85 -6.53
N SER A 281 -4.31 -0.35 -7.10
CA SER A 281 -3.47 -0.59 -8.27
C SER A 281 -3.87 0.35 -9.40
N GLN A 282 -2.95 1.23 -9.76
CA GLN A 282 -3.21 2.31 -10.73
C GLN A 282 -2.05 2.54 -11.70
N LEU A 283 -0.96 1.79 -11.56
CA LEU A 283 0.19 1.87 -12.46
C LEU A 283 -0.02 0.98 -13.68
N SER A 284 0.61 1.33 -14.79
CA SER A 284 0.56 0.56 -16.04
C SER A 284 0.99 -0.89 -15.85
N ILE A 285 2.06 -1.09 -15.08
CA ILE A 285 2.46 -2.41 -14.58
C ILE A 285 2.60 -2.34 -13.05
N SER A 286 1.84 -3.18 -12.35
CA SER A 286 1.88 -3.31 -10.88
C SER A 286 2.01 -4.77 -10.48
N SER A 287 3.20 -5.16 -10.03
CA SER A 287 3.50 -6.54 -9.67
C SER A 287 4.16 -6.62 -8.30
N ASN A 288 3.62 -7.46 -7.42
CA ASN A 288 4.29 -7.78 -6.16
C ASN A 288 5.34 -8.89 -6.30
N ALA A 289 5.53 -9.40 -7.51
CA ALA A 289 6.38 -10.55 -7.79
C ALA A 289 7.78 -10.15 -8.26
N PHE A 290 8.66 -11.14 -8.40
CA PHE A 290 9.87 -11.00 -9.18
C PHE A 290 9.48 -10.95 -10.66
N THR A 291 9.73 -9.81 -11.32
CA THR A 291 9.19 -9.48 -12.64
C THR A 291 10.32 -9.17 -13.62
N ALA A 292 10.30 -9.81 -14.79
CA ALA A 292 11.17 -9.53 -15.93
C ALA A 292 10.43 -8.62 -16.93
N LEU A 293 11.13 -7.56 -17.37
CA LEU A 293 10.63 -6.53 -18.27
C LEU A 293 11.55 -6.43 -19.49
N GLY A 294 11.03 -6.12 -20.68
CA GLY A 294 11.82 -5.86 -21.89
C GLY A 294 11.89 -7.00 -22.91
N ARG A 295 11.59 -8.24 -22.51
CA ARG A 295 11.56 -9.41 -23.40
C ARG A 295 10.38 -10.34 -23.09
N PHE A 296 9.90 -11.04 -24.12
CA PHE A 296 8.96 -12.15 -23.97
C PHE A 296 9.68 -13.44 -23.55
N ALA A 297 8.93 -14.46 -23.10
CA ALA A 297 9.52 -15.77 -22.79
C ALA A 297 10.22 -16.44 -23.98
N SER A 298 9.86 -16.09 -25.22
CA SER A 298 10.57 -16.55 -26.43
C SER A 298 12.01 -16.04 -26.52
N GLY A 299 12.36 -15.00 -25.75
CA GLY A 299 13.62 -14.28 -25.84
C GLY A 299 13.56 -13.03 -26.73
N ASP A 300 12.48 -12.85 -27.49
CA ASP A 300 12.27 -11.69 -28.34
C ASP A 300 12.09 -10.41 -27.52
N ALA A 301 12.65 -9.30 -28.01
CA ALA A 301 12.45 -7.98 -27.42
C ALA A 301 11.00 -7.52 -27.54
N TRP A 302 10.60 -6.62 -26.65
CA TRP A 302 9.35 -5.88 -26.81
C TRP A 302 9.43 -4.95 -28.03
N GLN A 303 8.61 -5.23 -29.06
CA GLN A 303 8.59 -4.45 -30.31
C GLN A 303 7.32 -3.57 -30.44
N ASN A 304 6.16 -4.09 -30.03
CA ASN A 304 4.86 -3.42 -30.14
C ASN A 304 4.26 -3.11 -28.75
N VAL A 305 5.10 -2.63 -27.83
CA VAL A 305 4.74 -2.40 -26.42
C VAL A 305 4.99 -0.94 -26.08
N THR A 306 3.93 -0.22 -25.74
CA THR A 306 3.98 1.13 -25.19
C THR A 306 3.54 1.09 -23.72
N ILE A 307 4.39 1.58 -22.82
CA ILE A 307 4.10 1.68 -21.39
C ILE A 307 4.23 3.15 -21.01
N GLN A 308 3.11 3.78 -20.66
CA GLN A 308 3.10 5.16 -20.17
C GLN A 308 3.19 5.17 -18.65
N GLY A 309 3.90 6.12 -18.08
CA GLY A 309 4.00 6.30 -16.65
C GLY A 309 4.87 5.25 -15.94
N ARG A 310 4.77 5.23 -14.62
CA ARG A 310 5.69 4.47 -13.75
C ARG A 310 5.32 2.99 -13.66
N VAL A 311 6.33 2.15 -13.46
CA VAL A 311 6.19 0.70 -13.24
C VAL A 311 6.60 0.35 -11.81
N PHE A 312 5.84 -0.54 -11.17
CA PHE A 312 6.17 -1.10 -9.86
C PHE A 312 6.35 -2.63 -9.92
N ALA A 313 7.45 -3.12 -9.34
CA ALA A 313 7.72 -4.55 -9.20
C ALA A 313 8.31 -4.91 -7.82
N GLY A 314 7.89 -6.00 -7.19
CA GLY A 314 8.48 -6.48 -5.92
C GLY A 314 10.00 -6.66 -6.01
N LYS A 315 10.44 -7.33 -7.08
CA LYS A 315 11.82 -7.34 -7.59
C LYS A 315 11.78 -7.14 -9.10
N ALA A 316 12.66 -6.30 -9.65
CA ALA A 316 12.70 -6.01 -11.08
C ALA A 316 13.95 -6.57 -11.76
N GLN A 317 13.78 -7.14 -12.95
CA GLN A 317 14.86 -7.45 -13.89
C GLN A 317 14.49 -6.86 -15.25
N VAL A 318 15.24 -5.86 -15.69
CA VAL A 318 15.05 -5.24 -17.00
C VAL A 318 16.04 -5.85 -17.98
N GLU A 319 15.54 -6.43 -19.06
CA GLU A 319 16.30 -7.18 -20.05
C GLU A 319 16.30 -6.47 -21.40
N GLY A 320 17.44 -6.48 -22.08
CA GLY A 320 17.58 -5.86 -23.40
C GLY A 320 17.41 -4.33 -23.38
N GLY A 321 16.94 -3.77 -24.49
CA GLY A 321 16.78 -2.33 -24.71
C GLY A 321 15.43 -1.76 -24.28
N ALA A 322 14.85 -2.26 -23.18
CA ALA A 322 13.57 -1.75 -22.70
C ALA A 322 13.66 -0.27 -22.32
N SER A 323 12.65 0.52 -22.73
CA SER A 323 12.51 1.92 -22.36
C SER A 323 11.28 2.12 -21.47
N LEU A 324 11.47 2.69 -20.27
CA LEU A 324 10.41 2.95 -19.30
C LEU A 324 10.52 4.37 -18.74
N ASP A 325 9.41 5.03 -18.45
CA ASP A 325 9.43 6.39 -17.87
C ASP A 325 10.03 6.41 -16.46
N ALA A 326 9.67 5.42 -15.63
CA ALA A 326 10.28 5.22 -14.32
C ALA A 326 10.06 3.78 -13.83
N LEU A 327 10.97 3.31 -12.98
CA LEU A 327 10.90 1.98 -12.39
C LEU A 327 11.15 2.03 -10.89
N THR A 328 10.18 1.50 -10.14
CA THR A 328 10.24 1.41 -8.69
C THR A 328 10.17 -0.03 -8.28
N SER A 329 11.05 -0.43 -7.35
CA SER A 329 11.03 -1.77 -6.80
C SER A 329 11.00 -1.78 -5.28
N ARG A 330 10.55 -2.88 -4.67
CA ARG A 330 10.52 -3.00 -3.20
C ARG A 330 11.83 -3.51 -2.63
N ARG A 331 12.46 -4.51 -3.27
CA ARG A 331 13.63 -5.22 -2.72
C ARG A 331 14.91 -5.01 -3.50
N SER A 332 14.86 -5.24 -4.82
CA SER A 332 16.07 -5.19 -5.65
C SER A 332 15.71 -5.01 -7.12
N MET A 333 16.66 -4.48 -7.87
CA MET A 333 16.51 -4.25 -9.29
C MET A 333 17.82 -4.52 -10.03
N THR A 334 17.71 -5.16 -11.19
CA THR A 334 18.83 -5.39 -12.11
C THR A 334 18.47 -4.80 -13.46
N LEU A 335 19.34 -3.96 -13.99
CA LEU A 335 19.16 -3.27 -15.26
C LEU A 335 20.16 -3.79 -16.29
N SER A 336 19.68 -4.11 -17.48
CA SER A 336 20.52 -4.37 -18.65
C SER A 336 21.30 -3.11 -19.04
N SER A 337 22.50 -3.27 -19.61
CA SER A 337 23.33 -2.14 -20.09
C SER A 337 22.59 -1.24 -21.08
N ASP A 338 21.72 -1.85 -21.88
CA ASP A 338 21.03 -1.19 -22.99
C ASP A 338 19.66 -0.64 -22.57
N SER A 339 19.26 -0.82 -21.30
CA SER A 339 17.99 -0.33 -20.79
C SER A 339 18.02 1.18 -20.55
N VAL A 340 16.90 1.83 -20.80
CA VAL A 340 16.71 3.27 -20.60
C VAL A 340 15.54 3.49 -19.64
N ILE A 341 15.79 4.12 -18.49
CA ILE A 341 14.76 4.42 -17.50
C ILE A 341 14.74 5.93 -17.26
N GLY A 342 13.60 6.58 -17.53
CA GLY A 342 13.45 8.04 -17.45
C GLY A 342 14.47 8.79 -18.30
N GLY A 343 14.77 8.26 -19.49
CA GLY A 343 15.79 8.83 -20.40
C GLY A 343 17.25 8.57 -19.99
N GLN A 344 17.51 7.92 -18.86
CA GLN A 344 18.84 7.61 -18.37
C GLN A 344 19.26 6.18 -18.73
N SER A 345 20.50 6.01 -19.23
CA SER A 345 21.15 4.71 -19.35
C SER A 345 22.16 4.54 -18.23
N PHE A 346 22.16 3.36 -17.60
CA PHE A 346 23.06 3.07 -16.49
C PHE A 346 24.30 2.28 -16.91
N GLY A 347 24.43 1.89 -18.19
CA GLY A 347 25.63 1.23 -18.73
C GLY A 347 26.03 -0.07 -18.00
N GLY A 348 25.08 -0.74 -17.35
CA GLY A 348 25.32 -1.92 -16.52
C GLY A 348 25.79 -1.62 -15.08
N ASN A 349 25.97 -0.35 -14.72
CA ASN A 349 26.22 0.06 -13.34
C ASN A 349 24.93 0.06 -12.51
N SER A 350 25.09 -0.06 -11.19
CA SER A 350 23.94 0.05 -10.28
C SER A 350 23.36 1.47 -10.33
N PRO A 351 22.03 1.63 -10.52
CA PRO A 351 21.36 2.93 -10.41
C PRO A 351 21.37 3.47 -8.97
N PHE A 352 21.85 2.68 -8.00
CA PHE A 352 22.00 3.07 -6.59
C PHE A 352 23.45 3.40 -6.22
N THR A 353 24.28 3.73 -7.21
CA THR A 353 25.63 4.24 -6.93
C THR A 353 25.49 5.61 -6.23
N PRO A 354 26.12 5.81 -5.04
CA PRO A 354 26.02 7.08 -4.32
C PRO A 354 26.41 8.29 -5.19
N GLY A 355 25.68 9.39 -5.08
CA GLY A 355 25.94 10.62 -5.84
C GLY A 355 25.18 10.71 -7.17
N LEU A 356 24.76 9.59 -7.78
CA LEU A 356 24.03 9.63 -9.05
C LEU A 356 22.65 10.27 -8.93
N ARG A 357 21.96 10.02 -7.81
CA ARG A 357 20.66 10.63 -7.55
C ARG A 357 20.80 12.11 -7.29
N GLU A 358 21.69 12.48 -6.38
CA GLU A 358 21.91 13.86 -5.98
C GLU A 358 22.33 14.70 -7.19
N GLN A 359 23.20 14.16 -8.03
CA GLN A 359 23.58 14.80 -9.29
C GLN A 359 22.38 14.97 -10.23
N PHE A 360 21.55 13.93 -10.40
CA PHE A 360 20.36 14.02 -11.24
C PHE A 360 19.36 15.07 -10.72
N GLU A 361 19.13 15.13 -9.40
CA GLU A 361 18.24 16.11 -8.79
C GLU A 361 18.79 17.54 -8.87
N ILE A 362 20.13 17.71 -8.84
CA ILE A 362 20.79 19.00 -9.07
C ILE A 362 20.64 19.41 -10.54
N ASP A 363 20.96 18.51 -11.48
CA ASP A 363 20.91 18.76 -12.92
C ASP A 363 19.48 19.08 -13.38
N ASN A 364 18.47 18.49 -12.71
CA ASN A 364 17.06 18.70 -12.98
C ASN A 364 16.35 19.56 -11.92
N SER A 365 17.10 20.38 -11.19
CA SER A 365 16.54 21.25 -10.14
C SER A 365 15.54 22.28 -10.67
N THR A 366 15.67 22.70 -11.93
CA THR A 366 14.78 23.65 -12.60
C THR A 366 13.49 23.01 -13.15
N THR A 367 13.56 21.74 -13.57
CA THR A 367 12.42 20.94 -14.04
C THR A 367 11.72 20.20 -12.88
N GLY A 368 12.40 20.11 -11.73
CA GLY A 368 11.95 19.38 -10.55
C GLY A 368 11.73 17.90 -10.84
N GLU A 369 12.53 17.30 -11.74
CA GLU A 369 12.39 15.88 -12.04
C GLU A 369 12.82 15.01 -10.86
N PHE A 370 12.06 13.94 -10.63
CA PHE A 370 12.35 12.98 -9.59
C PHE A 370 13.12 11.82 -10.19
N TYR A 371 14.13 11.33 -9.46
CA TYR A 371 14.99 10.25 -9.93
C TYR A 371 14.15 9.05 -10.44
N PRO A 372 14.38 8.58 -11.68
CA PRO A 372 13.45 7.68 -12.34
C PRO A 372 13.53 6.25 -11.83
N VAL A 373 14.51 5.94 -10.98
CA VAL A 373 14.71 4.63 -10.36
C VAL A 373 14.61 4.75 -8.85
N SER A 374 13.82 3.91 -8.17
CA SER A 374 13.72 4.02 -6.70
C SER A 374 13.50 2.70 -5.96
N LEU A 375 13.95 2.67 -4.70
CA LEU A 375 13.70 1.63 -3.71
C LEU A 375 13.16 2.29 -2.42
N PRO A 376 12.31 1.61 -1.62
CA PRO A 376 11.72 2.17 -0.41
C PRO A 376 12.72 2.35 0.75
N SER A 377 14.00 1.97 0.61
CA SER A 377 14.93 1.83 1.74
C SER A 377 15.62 3.12 2.20
N GLU A 378 15.27 4.29 1.67
CA GLU A 378 16.12 5.47 1.85
C GLU A 378 15.62 6.54 2.82
N SER A 379 14.37 6.46 3.32
CA SER A 379 13.82 7.54 4.17
C SER A 379 13.53 7.14 5.63
N GLY A 380 13.42 5.85 5.96
CA GLY A 380 13.11 5.37 7.33
C GLY A 380 11.71 5.74 7.87
N ARG A 381 11.11 6.84 7.39
CA ARG A 381 9.82 7.40 7.81
C ARG A 381 8.65 7.03 6.90
N ALA A 382 8.88 6.18 5.90
CA ALA A 382 7.84 5.67 5.01
C ALA A 382 8.06 4.17 4.72
N VAL A 383 6.97 3.42 4.60
CA VAL A 383 6.96 2.00 4.27
C VAL A 383 5.86 1.73 3.25
N PHE A 384 6.21 1.03 2.18
CA PHE A 384 5.25 0.54 1.20
C PHE A 384 4.93 -0.94 1.45
N VAL A 385 3.69 -1.24 1.79
CA VAL A 385 3.17 -2.58 2.11
C VAL A 385 2.15 -2.97 1.04
N PRO A 386 2.53 -3.81 0.07
CA PRO A 386 1.61 -4.14 -0.98
C PRO A 386 0.75 -5.35 -0.55
N ILE A 387 -0.58 -5.24 -0.65
CA ILE A 387 -1.53 -6.21 -0.09
C ILE A 387 -1.81 -7.30 -1.13
N ASN A 388 -1.02 -8.36 -1.10
CA ASN A 388 -1.15 -9.49 -2.02
C ASN A 388 -1.46 -10.78 -1.24
N ARG A 389 -2.66 -11.32 -1.47
CA ARG A 389 -3.13 -12.61 -0.93
C ARG A 389 -2.73 -13.81 -1.78
N GLY A 390 -2.06 -13.57 -2.90
CA GLY A 390 -1.69 -14.60 -3.86
C GLY A 390 -2.91 -15.36 -4.35
N ILE A 391 -2.84 -16.68 -4.24
CA ILE A 391 -3.91 -17.61 -4.62
C ILE A 391 -5.23 -17.37 -3.87
N GLU A 392 -5.16 -16.97 -2.60
CA GLU A 392 -6.35 -16.75 -1.77
C GLU A 392 -7.17 -15.56 -2.25
N PHE A 393 -6.58 -14.66 -3.04
CA PHE A 393 -7.31 -13.56 -3.68
C PHE A 393 -8.48 -14.07 -4.53
N PHE A 394 -8.33 -15.25 -5.13
CA PHE A 394 -9.31 -15.85 -6.02
C PHE A 394 -10.27 -16.83 -5.32
N ASP A 395 -9.85 -17.46 -4.22
CA ASP A 395 -10.59 -18.57 -3.59
C ASP A 395 -11.39 -18.13 -2.36
N ARG A 396 -12.72 -18.06 -2.53
CA ARG A 396 -13.65 -17.72 -1.45
C ARG A 396 -13.90 -18.84 -0.45
N PHE A 397 -13.65 -20.10 -0.84
CA PHE A 397 -13.97 -21.28 -0.04
C PHE A 397 -12.77 -21.77 0.78
N GLY A 398 -11.57 -21.30 0.46
CA GLY A 398 -10.35 -21.59 1.22
C GLY A 398 -10.23 -20.77 2.51
N LEU A 399 -11.19 -19.89 2.81
CA LEU A 399 -11.12 -18.91 3.88
C LEU A 399 -12.29 -19.09 4.85
N SER A 400 -12.02 -18.86 6.13
CA SER A 400 -13.06 -18.80 7.16
C SER A 400 -13.66 -17.39 7.26
N ALA A 401 -14.94 -17.31 7.60
CA ALA A 401 -15.58 -16.03 7.90
C ALA A 401 -14.95 -15.42 9.16
N GLU A 402 -14.66 -14.12 9.11
CA GLU A 402 -14.11 -13.39 10.25
C GLU A 402 -15.23 -12.71 11.04
N SER A 403 -15.17 -12.85 12.36
CA SER A 403 -16.10 -12.23 13.31
C SER A 403 -15.35 -11.66 14.52
N ASN A 404 -16.05 -10.86 15.33
CA ASN A 404 -15.51 -10.15 16.50
C ASN A 404 -14.31 -9.28 16.14
N THR A 405 -14.51 -8.36 15.19
CA THR A 405 -13.47 -7.50 14.63
C THR A 405 -13.69 -6.04 15.02
N ILE A 406 -12.65 -5.37 15.52
CA ILE A 406 -12.72 -3.94 15.89
C ILE A 406 -13.08 -3.08 14.67
N SER A 407 -12.45 -3.35 13.52
CA SER A 407 -12.87 -2.75 12.25
C SER A 407 -14.13 -3.42 11.73
N LYS A 408 -15.06 -2.61 11.23
CA LYS A 408 -16.28 -3.10 10.57
C LYS A 408 -16.03 -3.64 9.16
N THR A 409 -14.84 -3.46 8.62
CA THR A 409 -14.37 -4.15 7.42
C THR A 409 -13.36 -5.19 7.84
N THR A 410 -13.67 -6.47 7.64
CA THR A 410 -12.75 -7.55 8.01
C THR A 410 -11.59 -7.65 7.01
N TRP A 411 -10.48 -8.26 7.44
CA TRP A 411 -9.27 -8.36 6.64
C TRP A 411 -9.47 -9.15 5.35
N ASN A 412 -10.22 -10.24 5.39
CA ASN A 412 -10.56 -11.05 4.22
C ASN A 412 -11.45 -10.25 3.25
N ASN A 413 -12.47 -9.53 3.73
CA ASN A 413 -13.30 -8.67 2.87
C ASN A 413 -12.51 -7.47 2.28
N TYR A 414 -11.43 -7.06 2.94
CA TYR A 414 -10.57 -5.99 2.46
C TYR A 414 -9.52 -6.44 1.43
N SER A 415 -8.97 -7.64 1.60
CA SER A 415 -7.79 -8.10 0.85
C SER A 415 -8.07 -9.15 -0.22
N VAL A 416 -9.25 -9.78 -0.21
CA VAL A 416 -9.61 -10.89 -1.12
C VAL A 416 -10.66 -10.44 -2.13
N GLY A 417 -10.26 -10.33 -3.40
CA GLY A 417 -11.16 -9.87 -4.47
C GLY A 417 -12.39 -10.76 -4.66
N ALA A 418 -12.26 -12.08 -4.43
CA ALA A 418 -13.37 -13.02 -4.55
C ALA A 418 -14.50 -12.78 -3.52
N LEU A 419 -14.18 -12.23 -2.34
CA LEU A 419 -15.18 -11.89 -1.31
C LEU A 419 -15.83 -10.53 -1.54
N GLN A 420 -15.14 -9.64 -2.27
CA GLN A 420 -15.61 -8.30 -2.60
C GLN A 420 -16.64 -8.28 -3.74
N CYS A 421 -16.77 -9.36 -4.51
CA CYS A 421 -17.72 -9.42 -5.61
C CYS A 421 -19.19 -9.40 -5.14
N SER A 422 -19.98 -8.54 -5.77
CA SER A 422 -21.43 -8.43 -5.52
C SER A 422 -22.21 -9.65 -6.00
N MET A 423 -21.81 -10.24 -7.12
CA MET A 423 -22.40 -11.46 -7.67
C MET A 423 -21.48 -12.65 -7.49
N LYS A 424 -22.07 -13.84 -7.27
CA LYS A 424 -21.35 -15.08 -7.04
C LYS A 424 -21.97 -16.18 -7.90
N LEU A 425 -21.17 -16.84 -8.73
CA LEU A 425 -21.57 -18.01 -9.51
C LEU A 425 -20.71 -19.19 -9.07
N ASP A 426 -21.34 -20.15 -8.39
CA ASP A 426 -20.63 -21.31 -7.86
C ASP A 426 -21.03 -22.59 -8.56
N VAL A 427 -20.06 -23.44 -8.85
CA VAL A 427 -20.33 -24.84 -9.19
C VAL A 427 -20.65 -25.60 -7.91
N ILE A 428 -21.86 -26.13 -7.81
CA ILE A 428 -22.32 -26.90 -6.63
C ILE A 428 -22.54 -28.39 -6.93
N SER A 429 -22.54 -28.78 -8.21
CA SER A 429 -22.60 -30.19 -8.64
C SER A 429 -21.89 -30.41 -9.97
N VAL A 430 -21.29 -31.60 -10.12
CA VAL A 430 -20.60 -32.07 -11.33
C VAL A 430 -21.05 -33.48 -11.70
N GLN A 431 -20.84 -33.90 -12.95
CA GLN A 431 -21.24 -35.23 -13.47
C GLN A 431 -20.48 -36.41 -12.83
N SER A 432 -19.45 -36.15 -12.00
CA SER A 432 -18.55 -37.20 -11.53
C SER A 432 -19.24 -38.32 -10.73
N THR A 433 -18.98 -39.57 -11.13
CA THR A 433 -19.43 -40.81 -10.46
C THR A 433 -18.33 -41.49 -9.64
N THR A 434 -17.08 -41.03 -9.75
CA THR A 434 -15.89 -41.63 -9.09
C THR A 434 -15.16 -40.65 -8.17
N GLY A 435 -15.83 -39.62 -7.67
CA GLY A 435 -15.23 -38.60 -6.82
C GLY A 435 -14.42 -37.55 -7.59
N PRO A 436 -13.41 -36.88 -6.99
CA PRO A 436 -12.72 -35.73 -7.60
C PRO A 436 -11.80 -36.09 -8.78
N THR A 437 -11.69 -37.37 -9.11
CA THR A 437 -10.92 -37.89 -10.27
C THR A 437 -11.79 -38.12 -11.51
N GLY A 438 -13.12 -38.14 -11.37
CA GLY A 438 -14.07 -38.31 -12.48
C GLY A 438 -14.41 -37.01 -13.20
N SER A 439 -15.37 -37.06 -14.13
CA SER A 439 -15.76 -35.92 -14.96
C SER A 439 -16.17 -34.71 -14.12
N GLN A 440 -15.45 -33.60 -14.28
CA GLN A 440 -15.73 -32.34 -13.59
C GLN A 440 -16.72 -31.44 -14.37
N ASN A 441 -17.46 -31.99 -15.34
CA ASN A 441 -18.47 -31.24 -16.09
C ASN A 441 -19.54 -30.69 -15.12
N PRO A 442 -19.73 -29.36 -15.04
CA PRO A 442 -20.76 -28.76 -14.20
C PRO A 442 -22.16 -29.26 -14.57
N THR A 443 -22.97 -29.54 -13.55
CA THR A 443 -24.38 -29.96 -13.73
C THR A 443 -25.36 -29.04 -13.02
N GLN A 444 -24.90 -28.27 -12.02
CA GLN A 444 -25.73 -27.32 -11.30
C GLN A 444 -24.88 -26.16 -10.79
N LEU A 445 -25.42 -24.94 -10.92
CA LEU A 445 -24.78 -23.72 -10.47
C LEU A 445 -25.63 -23.03 -9.41
N ARG A 446 -24.98 -22.32 -8.49
CA ARG A 446 -25.64 -21.41 -7.54
C ARG A 446 -25.26 -19.98 -7.91
N PHE A 447 -26.24 -19.19 -8.31
CA PHE A 447 -26.05 -17.79 -8.63
C PHE A 447 -26.61 -16.91 -7.51
N THR A 448 -25.76 -16.06 -6.93
CA THR A 448 -26.13 -15.06 -5.92
C THR A 448 -25.96 -13.67 -6.51
N TYR A 449 -26.94 -12.79 -6.31
CA TYR A 449 -26.92 -11.41 -6.78
C TYR A 449 -27.62 -10.48 -5.77
N LYS A 450 -27.42 -9.17 -5.91
CA LYS A 450 -28.06 -8.15 -5.06
C LYS A 450 -29.40 -7.72 -5.64
N LYS A 451 -30.45 -7.78 -4.82
CA LYS A 451 -31.77 -7.16 -5.06
C LYS A 451 -32.13 -6.30 -3.85
N ASN A 452 -32.41 -5.02 -4.06
CA ASN A 452 -32.71 -4.05 -2.98
C ASN A 452 -31.66 -4.05 -1.85
N GLY A 453 -30.38 -4.22 -2.19
CA GLY A 453 -29.27 -4.29 -1.24
C GLY A 453 -29.07 -5.64 -0.52
N LEU A 454 -30.00 -6.58 -0.68
CA LEU A 454 -29.93 -7.92 -0.07
C LEU A 454 -29.44 -8.97 -1.06
N ASP A 455 -28.76 -10.00 -0.56
CA ASP A 455 -28.36 -11.15 -1.37
C ASP A 455 -29.57 -12.05 -1.67
N VAL A 456 -29.77 -12.35 -2.94
CA VAL A 456 -30.76 -13.32 -3.44
C VAL A 456 -30.01 -14.47 -4.11
N VAL A 457 -30.38 -15.70 -3.76
CA VAL A 457 -29.75 -16.92 -4.27
C VAL A 457 -30.71 -17.65 -5.20
N LYS A 458 -30.23 -18.06 -6.37
CA LYS A 458 -30.94 -18.90 -7.33
C LYS A 458 -30.09 -20.10 -7.73
N THR A 459 -30.67 -21.29 -7.64
CA THR A 459 -30.08 -22.50 -8.21
C THR A 459 -30.43 -22.58 -9.68
N LEU A 460 -29.43 -22.81 -10.52
CA LEU A 460 -29.58 -22.89 -11.97
C LEU A 460 -29.21 -24.30 -12.44
N ASN A 461 -30.14 -24.93 -13.17
CA ASN A 461 -29.96 -26.23 -13.81
C ASN A 461 -29.65 -26.05 -15.30
N PRO A 462 -29.26 -27.10 -16.04
CA PRO A 462 -28.96 -26.99 -17.47
C PRO A 462 -30.14 -26.44 -18.31
N SER A 463 -31.37 -26.68 -17.88
CA SER A 463 -32.58 -26.10 -18.50
C SER A 463 -32.72 -24.60 -18.34
N ASP A 464 -32.04 -24.00 -17.35
CA ASP A 464 -32.06 -22.56 -17.05
C ASP A 464 -30.91 -21.80 -17.74
N MET A 465 -30.05 -22.52 -18.47
CA MET A 465 -28.86 -22.00 -19.18
C MET A 465 -29.19 -21.51 -20.58
N LEU A 466 -28.23 -20.84 -21.22
CA LEU A 466 -28.38 -20.32 -22.56
C LEU A 466 -28.60 -21.46 -23.58
N SER A 467 -29.82 -21.59 -24.09
CA SER A 467 -30.10 -22.33 -25.32
C SER A 467 -29.80 -21.44 -26.54
N ALA A 468 -29.65 -22.02 -27.74
CA ALA A 468 -29.47 -21.25 -28.97
C ALA A 468 -30.56 -20.15 -29.11
N GLY A 469 -30.16 -18.88 -29.07
CA GLY A 469 -31.07 -17.71 -29.11
C GLY A 469 -31.66 -17.26 -27.76
N GLY A 470 -31.19 -17.80 -26.62
CA GLY A 470 -31.71 -17.47 -25.29
C GLY A 470 -31.17 -16.16 -24.70
N THR A 471 -31.69 -15.80 -23.51
CA THR A 471 -31.33 -14.59 -22.76
C THR A 471 -30.49 -14.86 -21.51
N ALA A 472 -30.21 -16.14 -21.22
CA ALA A 472 -29.47 -16.52 -20.02
C ALA A 472 -27.97 -16.18 -20.17
N PRO A 473 -27.33 -15.61 -19.14
CA PRO A 473 -25.96 -15.14 -19.22
C PRO A 473 -24.92 -16.23 -18.92
N PHE A 474 -25.34 -17.49 -18.77
CA PHE A 474 -24.46 -18.60 -18.39
C PHE A 474 -24.75 -19.85 -19.23
N ASP A 475 -23.70 -20.63 -19.50
CA ASP A 475 -23.76 -21.93 -20.16
C ASP A 475 -22.68 -22.87 -19.58
N MET A 476 -22.91 -24.18 -19.63
CA MET A 476 -22.00 -25.23 -19.14
C MET A 476 -21.40 -26.08 -20.27
N THR A 477 -21.54 -25.63 -21.52
CA THR A 477 -20.96 -26.32 -22.68
C THR A 477 -19.42 -26.36 -22.59
N PRO A 478 -18.81 -27.55 -22.71
CA PRO A 478 -17.35 -27.70 -22.76
C PRO A 478 -16.68 -26.84 -23.85
N LEU A 479 -15.40 -26.51 -23.66
CA LEU A 479 -14.57 -25.99 -24.76
C LEU A 479 -14.26 -27.11 -25.76
N SER A 480 -13.87 -26.73 -26.98
CA SER A 480 -13.26 -27.63 -27.96
C SER A 480 -12.19 -28.52 -27.29
N GLY A 481 -12.35 -29.85 -27.41
CA GLY A 481 -11.49 -30.83 -26.72
C GLY A 481 -12.05 -31.42 -25.41
N SER A 482 -13.35 -31.27 -25.12
CA SER A 482 -14.05 -31.88 -23.96
C SER A 482 -13.62 -31.35 -22.59
N ARG A 483 -13.05 -30.14 -22.52
CA ARG A 483 -12.65 -29.54 -21.24
C ARG A 483 -13.88 -29.02 -20.49
N PRO A 484 -14.08 -29.40 -19.21
CA PRO A 484 -15.16 -28.86 -18.39
C PRO A 484 -15.08 -27.33 -18.32
N CYS A 485 -16.17 -26.64 -18.64
CA CYS A 485 -16.16 -25.18 -18.66
C CYS A 485 -17.51 -24.58 -18.27
N ILE A 486 -17.44 -23.36 -17.72
CA ILE A 486 -18.56 -22.45 -17.55
C ILE A 486 -18.36 -21.28 -18.50
N ARG A 487 -19.26 -21.12 -19.47
CA ARG A 487 -19.33 -19.95 -20.34
C ARG A 487 -20.12 -18.86 -19.64
N VAL A 488 -19.58 -17.65 -19.61
CA VAL A 488 -20.18 -16.46 -19.03
C VAL A 488 -20.34 -15.41 -20.13
N TYR A 489 -21.51 -14.81 -20.20
CA TYR A 489 -21.87 -13.76 -21.15
C TYR A 489 -22.17 -12.45 -20.39
N PRO A 490 -21.14 -11.65 -20.02
CA PRO A 490 -21.29 -10.51 -19.14
C PRO A 490 -22.31 -9.47 -19.63
N GLN A 491 -22.38 -9.25 -20.95
CA GLN A 491 -23.30 -8.28 -21.55
C GLN A 491 -24.78 -8.61 -21.30
N LEU A 492 -25.11 -9.90 -21.11
CA LEU A 492 -26.48 -10.35 -20.87
C LEU A 492 -26.89 -10.28 -19.38
N ILE A 493 -25.92 -10.17 -18.46
CA ILE A 493 -26.18 -10.24 -17.01
C ILE A 493 -27.14 -9.13 -16.53
N PRO A 494 -26.93 -7.83 -16.86
CA PRO A 494 -27.79 -6.78 -16.33
C PRO A 494 -29.26 -6.96 -16.73
N ALA A 495 -29.51 -7.29 -18.00
CA ALA A 495 -30.85 -7.53 -18.52
C ALA A 495 -31.49 -8.78 -17.89
N TYR A 496 -30.73 -9.86 -17.71
CA TYR A 496 -31.21 -11.10 -17.10
C TYR A 496 -31.61 -10.91 -15.63
N VAL A 497 -30.76 -10.24 -14.84
CA VAL A 497 -31.04 -9.96 -13.42
C VAL A 497 -32.28 -9.08 -13.28
N GLN A 498 -32.44 -8.06 -14.13
CA GLN A 498 -33.58 -7.15 -14.10
C GLN A 498 -34.89 -7.84 -14.50
N THR A 499 -34.92 -8.43 -15.71
CA THR A 499 -36.16 -8.93 -16.32
C THR A 499 -36.56 -10.32 -15.85
N THR A 500 -35.60 -11.25 -15.79
CA THR A 500 -35.88 -12.68 -15.59
C THR A 500 -35.85 -13.06 -14.12
N LEU A 501 -34.95 -12.46 -13.33
CA LEU A 501 -34.82 -12.78 -11.90
C LEU A 501 -35.61 -11.85 -11.00
N SER A 502 -35.60 -10.54 -11.29
CA SER A 502 -36.21 -9.56 -10.39
C SER A 502 -37.70 -9.34 -10.67
N GLY A 503 -38.16 -9.63 -11.90
CA GLY A 503 -39.54 -9.40 -12.34
C GLY A 503 -39.86 -7.92 -12.56
N ASP A 504 -38.84 -7.07 -12.64
CA ASP A 504 -39.01 -5.62 -12.77
C ASP A 504 -39.28 -5.24 -14.23
N SER A 505 -40.51 -4.82 -14.49
CA SER A 505 -40.98 -4.36 -15.80
C SER A 505 -40.58 -2.90 -16.03
N VAL A 506 -39.31 -2.63 -16.32
CA VAL A 506 -38.87 -1.30 -16.79
C VAL A 506 -38.32 -1.42 -18.21
N THR A 507 -38.85 -0.59 -19.12
CA THR A 507 -38.59 -0.55 -20.57
C THR A 507 -37.23 0.02 -20.98
N THR A 508 -36.36 0.30 -20.00
CA THR A 508 -34.97 0.71 -20.20
C THR A 508 -34.07 -0.17 -19.33
N PRO A 509 -33.01 -0.80 -19.88
CA PRO A 509 -32.00 -1.49 -19.08
C PRO A 509 -31.46 -0.50 -18.05
N ASN A 510 -31.89 -0.63 -16.80
CA ASN A 510 -31.69 0.44 -15.84
C ASN A 510 -30.25 0.35 -15.34
N ALA A 511 -29.47 1.42 -15.55
CA ALA A 511 -28.13 1.62 -15.01
C ALA A 511 -28.01 1.25 -13.52
N THR A 512 -29.11 1.24 -12.78
CA THR A 512 -29.22 0.84 -11.38
C THR A 512 -28.79 -0.62 -11.10
N TYR A 513 -29.17 -1.59 -11.93
CA TYR A 513 -28.79 -3.00 -11.69
C TYR A 513 -27.31 -3.27 -12.00
N GLY A 514 -26.80 -2.69 -13.09
CA GLY A 514 -25.37 -2.73 -13.45
C GLY A 514 -24.48 -1.89 -12.53
N THR A 515 -25.06 -0.96 -11.75
CA THR A 515 -24.36 -0.19 -10.71
C THR A 515 -24.08 -1.03 -9.46
N ILE A 516 -25.05 -1.85 -9.04
CA ILE A 516 -24.96 -2.64 -7.79
C ILE A 516 -24.32 -4.02 -8.08
N ASN A 517 -24.77 -4.68 -9.14
CA ASN A 517 -24.29 -6.00 -9.58
C ASN A 517 -23.18 -5.84 -10.61
N ASN A 518 -22.09 -5.21 -10.19
CA ASN A 518 -20.98 -4.76 -11.04
C ASN A 518 -19.73 -5.66 -10.95
N SER A 519 -19.79 -6.76 -10.20
CA SER A 519 -18.65 -7.67 -10.04
C SER A 519 -19.12 -9.11 -9.87
N LEU A 520 -18.44 -10.05 -10.51
CA LEU A 520 -18.76 -11.47 -10.55
C LEU A 520 -17.57 -12.31 -10.08
N VAL A 521 -17.78 -13.13 -9.07
CA VAL A 521 -16.87 -14.24 -8.76
C VAL A 521 -17.41 -15.54 -9.36
N VAL A 522 -16.55 -16.30 -10.05
CA VAL A 522 -16.87 -17.63 -10.57
C VAL A 522 -15.93 -18.65 -9.93
N ASN A 523 -16.45 -19.43 -8.98
CA ASN A 523 -15.64 -20.38 -8.21
C ASN A 523 -16.28 -21.77 -8.15
N VAL A 524 -15.46 -22.75 -7.79
CA VAL A 524 -15.91 -24.12 -7.55
C VAL A 524 -16.13 -24.31 -6.05
N ASP A 525 -17.35 -24.69 -5.65
CA ASP A 525 -17.65 -25.00 -4.25
C ASP A 525 -17.25 -26.45 -3.94
N TYR A 526 -15.98 -26.63 -3.60
CA TYR A 526 -15.46 -27.95 -3.20
C TYR A 526 -15.82 -28.32 -1.75
N THR A 527 -16.58 -27.48 -1.03
CA THR A 527 -16.97 -27.74 0.36
C THR A 527 -18.32 -28.44 0.48
N VAL A 528 -19.17 -28.34 -0.55
CA VAL A 528 -20.52 -28.91 -0.56
C VAL A 528 -20.58 -30.36 -1.04
N SER A 529 -19.56 -30.85 -1.75
CA SER A 529 -19.52 -32.22 -2.28
C SER A 529 -18.10 -32.73 -2.46
N THR A 530 -17.86 -33.97 -2.04
CA THR A 530 -16.58 -34.68 -2.24
C THR A 530 -16.31 -35.03 -3.70
N ASN A 531 -17.31 -34.93 -4.58
CA ASN A 531 -17.16 -35.19 -6.01
C ASN A 531 -16.50 -34.03 -6.76
N ILE A 532 -16.55 -32.84 -6.17
CA ILE A 532 -16.03 -31.61 -6.75
C ILE A 532 -14.58 -31.42 -6.33
N ARG A 533 -13.69 -31.26 -7.31
CA ARG A 533 -12.28 -31.04 -7.05
C ARG A 533 -11.97 -29.56 -6.84
N LYS A 534 -11.15 -29.24 -5.83
CA LYS A 534 -10.53 -27.91 -5.70
C LYS A 534 -9.61 -27.66 -6.91
N PRO A 535 -9.76 -26.53 -7.64
CA PRO A 535 -8.87 -26.19 -8.76
C PRO A 535 -7.40 -26.21 -8.35
N ALA A 536 -6.54 -26.75 -9.22
CA ALA A 536 -5.11 -26.85 -8.97
C ALA A 536 -4.37 -25.57 -9.40
N TYR A 537 -3.15 -25.39 -8.87
CA TYR A 537 -2.28 -24.27 -9.20
C TYR A 537 -0.84 -24.75 -9.40
N PRO A 538 -0.31 -24.71 -10.63
CA PRO A 538 -0.96 -24.30 -11.88
C PRO A 538 -2.20 -25.13 -12.26
N CYS A 539 -3.13 -24.54 -13.02
CA CYS A 539 -4.37 -25.22 -13.42
C CYS A 539 -4.09 -26.44 -14.28
N LEU A 540 -4.77 -27.56 -13.98
CA LEU A 540 -4.69 -28.79 -14.76
C LEU A 540 -5.67 -28.74 -15.94
N ASP A 541 -5.43 -29.58 -16.95
CA ASP A 541 -6.24 -29.60 -18.17
C ASP A 541 -7.64 -30.21 -17.98
N ASN A 542 -7.86 -30.94 -16.89
CA ASN A 542 -9.14 -31.48 -16.48
C ASN A 542 -9.80 -30.67 -15.34
N ASP A 543 -9.18 -29.56 -14.90
CA ASP A 543 -9.87 -28.61 -14.01
C ASP A 543 -10.98 -27.90 -14.78
N ILE A 544 -12.03 -27.50 -14.05
CA ILE A 544 -13.08 -26.64 -14.59
C ILE A 544 -12.44 -25.29 -14.97
N ALA A 545 -12.79 -24.80 -16.15
CA ALA A 545 -12.37 -23.50 -16.65
C ALA A 545 -13.55 -22.53 -16.77
N VAL A 546 -13.25 -21.23 -16.92
CA VAL A 546 -14.23 -20.20 -17.25
C VAL A 546 -13.93 -19.67 -18.65
N ALA A 547 -14.93 -19.59 -19.51
CA ALA A 547 -14.85 -18.92 -20.80
C ALA A 547 -15.74 -17.69 -20.79
N MET A 548 -15.20 -16.57 -21.23
CA MET A 548 -15.91 -15.32 -21.35
C MET A 548 -16.10 -14.99 -22.83
N THR A 549 -17.34 -14.83 -23.24
CA THR A 549 -17.77 -14.53 -24.61
C THR A 549 -18.91 -13.52 -24.57
N ASN A 550 -19.25 -12.85 -25.68
CA ASN A 550 -20.28 -11.80 -25.70
C ASN A 550 -20.03 -10.73 -24.62
N CYS A 551 -18.85 -10.14 -24.69
CA CYS A 551 -18.33 -9.15 -23.74
C CYS A 551 -17.82 -7.88 -24.42
N THR A 552 -18.29 -7.62 -25.63
CA THR A 552 -17.87 -6.50 -26.49
C THR A 552 -18.35 -5.16 -25.93
N ASP A 553 -19.61 -5.10 -25.50
CA ASP A 553 -20.22 -3.89 -24.93
C ASP A 553 -20.49 -4.07 -23.43
N MET A 554 -19.76 -3.28 -22.62
CA MET A 554 -19.89 -3.27 -21.16
C MET A 554 -20.54 -1.98 -20.64
N THR A 555 -21.12 -1.15 -21.51
CA THR A 555 -21.67 0.17 -21.14
C THR A 555 -22.84 0.10 -20.15
N ALA A 556 -23.50 -1.05 -20.05
CA ALA A 556 -24.52 -1.32 -19.02
C ALA A 556 -23.95 -1.27 -17.59
N PHE A 557 -22.65 -1.45 -17.40
CA PHE A 557 -21.95 -1.39 -16.12
C PHE A 557 -21.36 0.01 -15.88
N THR A 558 -22.20 0.95 -15.46
CA THR A 558 -21.81 2.37 -15.30
C THR A 558 -20.80 2.63 -14.17
N LYS A 559 -20.63 1.70 -13.23
CA LYS A 559 -19.58 1.70 -12.20
C LYS A 559 -18.42 0.75 -12.54
N GLY A 560 -18.35 0.27 -13.77
CA GLY A 560 -17.37 -0.71 -14.24
C GLY A 560 -17.76 -2.16 -13.97
N PHE A 561 -16.98 -3.11 -14.48
CA PHE A 561 -17.20 -4.55 -14.32
C PHE A 561 -15.94 -5.29 -13.88
N SER A 562 -16.06 -6.16 -12.89
CA SER A 562 -14.95 -7.03 -12.48
C SER A 562 -15.31 -8.50 -12.51
N LEU A 563 -14.41 -9.35 -13.01
CA LEU A 563 -14.52 -10.80 -12.91
C LEU A 563 -13.35 -11.36 -12.12
N VAL A 564 -13.65 -12.17 -11.11
CA VAL A 564 -12.66 -12.91 -10.31
C VAL A 564 -12.95 -14.40 -10.42
N THR A 565 -11.94 -15.20 -10.72
CA THR A 565 -12.09 -16.66 -10.72
C THR A 565 -10.84 -17.35 -10.21
N ASN A 566 -11.06 -18.43 -9.47
CA ASN A 566 -10.01 -19.33 -9.02
C ASN A 566 -9.63 -20.38 -10.08
N MET A 567 -10.27 -20.34 -11.26
CA MET A 567 -10.04 -21.23 -12.39
C MET A 567 -9.27 -20.55 -13.52
N ARG A 568 -8.85 -21.31 -14.53
CA ARG A 568 -8.30 -20.77 -15.78
C ARG A 568 -9.38 -19.98 -16.53
N LEU A 569 -9.06 -18.75 -16.95
CA LEU A 569 -9.94 -17.88 -17.72
C LEU A 569 -9.57 -17.89 -19.21
N TYR A 570 -10.55 -18.15 -20.06
CA TYR A 570 -10.50 -18.00 -21.51
C TYR A 570 -11.25 -16.74 -21.93
N ILE A 571 -10.61 -15.89 -22.72
CA ILE A 571 -11.22 -14.68 -23.28
C ILE A 571 -11.48 -14.95 -24.76
N GLY A 572 -12.74 -15.20 -25.12
CA GLY A 572 -13.12 -15.72 -26.43
C GLY A 572 -13.27 -14.65 -27.52
N ASP A 573 -13.87 -13.52 -27.18
CA ASP A 573 -14.19 -12.43 -28.12
C ASP A 573 -13.51 -11.12 -27.68
N ASP A 574 -13.69 -10.06 -28.48
CA ASP A 574 -13.33 -8.70 -28.10
C ASP A 574 -13.97 -8.32 -26.76
N PHE A 575 -13.14 -7.83 -25.84
CA PHE A 575 -13.56 -7.45 -24.50
C PHE A 575 -13.56 -5.93 -24.35
N ASN A 576 -14.73 -5.37 -24.01
CA ASN A 576 -14.91 -3.97 -23.65
C ASN A 576 -14.38 -2.97 -24.69
N ILE A 577 -14.79 -3.11 -25.94
CA ILE A 577 -14.36 -2.26 -27.07
C ILE A 577 -15.37 -1.17 -27.44
N VAL A 578 -16.50 -1.07 -26.71
CA VAL A 578 -17.48 0.01 -26.88
C VAL A 578 -17.26 1.08 -25.80
N PRO A 579 -16.92 2.32 -26.17
CA PRO A 579 -16.73 3.39 -25.19
C PRO A 579 -18.07 3.87 -24.61
N SER A 580 -18.09 4.18 -23.31
CA SER A 580 -19.25 4.78 -22.64
C SER A 580 -19.43 6.26 -22.98
N SER A 581 -18.33 6.95 -23.31
CA SER A 581 -18.35 8.34 -23.79
C SER A 581 -17.02 8.71 -24.45
N GLY A 582 -17.06 9.18 -25.71
CA GLY A 582 -15.85 9.55 -26.44
C GLY A 582 -14.87 8.37 -26.56
N THR A 583 -13.68 8.50 -25.97
CA THR A 583 -12.63 7.45 -25.93
C THR A 583 -12.52 6.76 -24.57
N THR A 584 -13.50 6.96 -23.68
CA THR A 584 -13.53 6.37 -22.34
C THR A 584 -14.36 5.09 -22.35
N TYR A 585 -13.76 3.99 -21.90
CA TYR A 585 -14.41 2.69 -21.76
C TYR A 585 -14.87 2.50 -20.31
N PRO A 586 -15.96 1.74 -20.07
CA PRO A 586 -16.33 1.29 -18.74
C PRO A 586 -15.12 0.66 -18.02
N PRO A 587 -14.81 1.05 -16.77
CA PRO A 587 -13.69 0.46 -16.04
C PRO A 587 -13.86 -1.04 -15.89
N ALA A 588 -12.84 -1.83 -16.21
CA ALA A 588 -12.95 -3.28 -16.09
C ALA A 588 -11.70 -3.93 -15.53
N SER A 589 -11.89 -5.02 -14.76
CA SER A 589 -10.77 -5.85 -14.27
C SER A 589 -11.07 -7.34 -14.34
N LEU A 590 -10.05 -8.11 -14.71
CA LEU A 590 -10.13 -9.56 -14.83
C LEU A 590 -9.02 -10.19 -13.99
N TYR A 591 -9.41 -10.98 -12.99
CA TYR A 591 -8.52 -11.65 -12.06
C TYR A 591 -8.67 -13.16 -12.19
N ALA A 592 -7.60 -13.81 -12.66
CA ALA A 592 -7.51 -15.25 -12.78
C ALA A 592 -6.06 -15.72 -12.56
N PRO A 593 -5.85 -16.93 -12.03
CA PRO A 593 -4.51 -17.53 -11.89
C PRO A 593 -3.82 -17.77 -13.24
N GLU A 594 -4.59 -18.08 -14.28
CA GLU A 594 -4.10 -18.25 -15.66
C GLU A 594 -5.11 -17.64 -16.62
N ARG A 595 -4.62 -16.89 -17.60
CA ARG A 595 -5.42 -16.29 -18.68
C ARG A 595 -4.98 -16.87 -20.03
N ARG A 596 -5.95 -17.20 -20.86
CA ARG A 596 -5.75 -17.64 -22.25
C ARG A 596 -6.67 -16.84 -23.17
N TYR A 597 -6.20 -16.61 -24.39
CA TYR A 597 -6.92 -15.86 -25.41
C TYR A 597 -7.44 -16.80 -26.49
N GLY A 598 -8.71 -16.63 -26.87
CA GLY A 598 -9.48 -17.56 -27.69
C GLY A 598 -10.32 -18.53 -26.85
N THR A 599 -11.34 -19.09 -27.47
CA THR A 599 -12.15 -20.20 -26.92
C THR A 599 -12.09 -21.39 -27.87
N ASP A 600 -13.00 -21.43 -28.85
CA ASP A 600 -13.12 -22.52 -29.81
C ASP A 600 -12.05 -22.44 -30.92
N VAL A 601 -11.51 -21.24 -31.17
CA VAL A 601 -10.44 -20.94 -32.14
C VAL A 601 -9.35 -20.10 -31.48
N ASP A 602 -8.09 -20.39 -31.82
CA ASP A 602 -6.94 -19.58 -31.39
C ASP A 602 -6.93 -18.21 -32.10
N PRO A 603 -6.68 -17.10 -31.38
CA PRO A 603 -6.67 -15.78 -31.99
C PRO A 603 -5.41 -15.59 -32.85
N TRP A 604 -5.57 -14.86 -33.96
CA TRP A 604 -4.43 -14.50 -34.81
C TRP A 604 -3.53 -13.44 -34.18
N LYS A 605 -4.12 -12.47 -33.48
CA LYS A 605 -3.46 -11.32 -32.85
C LYS A 605 -4.21 -10.96 -31.56
N VAL A 606 -3.50 -10.44 -30.55
CA VAL A 606 -4.12 -9.85 -29.37
C VAL A 606 -3.62 -8.42 -29.17
N GLU A 607 -4.57 -7.52 -28.96
CA GLU A 607 -4.33 -6.13 -28.59
C GLU A 607 -4.80 -5.91 -27.15
N LEU A 608 -3.90 -5.43 -26.30
CA LEU A 608 -4.16 -5.21 -24.88
C LEU A 608 -4.00 -3.73 -24.54
N GLY A 609 -5.08 -3.11 -24.07
CA GLY A 609 -5.09 -1.75 -23.53
C GLY A 609 -5.29 -1.74 -22.01
N GLY A 610 -4.70 -0.78 -21.31
CA GLY A 610 -5.00 -0.53 -19.88
C GLY A 610 -3.86 -0.87 -18.94
N GLN A 611 -4.04 -1.84 -18.04
CA GLN A 611 -3.07 -2.18 -17.00
C GLN A 611 -2.83 -3.68 -16.91
N VAL A 612 -1.63 -4.06 -16.49
CA VAL A 612 -1.28 -5.45 -16.18
C VAL A 612 -0.66 -5.54 -14.80
N GLY A 613 -1.02 -6.58 -14.06
CA GLY A 613 -0.41 -6.86 -12.78
C GLY A 613 -0.24 -8.34 -12.52
N SER A 614 0.40 -8.63 -11.39
CA SER A 614 0.55 -10.00 -10.93
C SER A 614 0.48 -10.09 -9.42
N LEU A 615 -0.22 -11.14 -8.99
CA LEU A 615 -0.37 -11.58 -7.61
C LEU A 615 0.65 -12.68 -7.25
N ALA A 616 1.59 -13.01 -8.13
CA ALA A 616 2.68 -13.93 -7.78
C ALA A 616 3.55 -13.34 -6.65
N ALA A 617 4.23 -14.22 -5.93
CA ALA A 617 5.16 -13.84 -4.88
C ALA A 617 6.54 -13.44 -5.45
N ASP A 618 7.28 -12.60 -4.72
CA ASP A 618 8.63 -12.14 -5.08
C ASP A 618 9.76 -13.05 -4.61
N ASP A 619 9.44 -14.17 -3.95
CA ASP A 619 10.37 -15.19 -3.47
C ASP A 619 10.70 -16.27 -4.53
N LYS A 620 10.04 -16.24 -5.69
CA LYS A 620 10.31 -17.18 -6.77
C LYS A 620 11.67 -16.89 -7.42
N THR A 621 12.38 -17.95 -7.79
CA THR A 621 13.66 -17.86 -8.50
C THR A 621 13.49 -17.46 -9.96
N THR A 622 12.39 -17.86 -10.59
CA THR A 622 12.06 -17.50 -11.98
C THR A 622 11.19 -16.25 -12.00
N PRO A 623 11.60 -15.19 -12.73
CA PRO A 623 10.78 -14.01 -12.86
C PRO A 623 9.53 -14.30 -13.69
N ILE A 624 8.42 -13.69 -13.34
CA ILE A 624 7.25 -13.65 -14.20
C ILE A 624 7.47 -12.65 -15.34
N ARG A 625 6.83 -12.89 -16.48
CA ARG A 625 6.78 -11.97 -17.61
C ARG A 625 5.33 -11.53 -17.83
N PRO A 626 4.97 -10.29 -17.48
CA PRO A 626 3.57 -9.88 -17.38
C PRO A 626 2.86 -9.81 -18.74
N LEU A 627 3.62 -9.65 -19.84
CA LEU A 627 3.09 -9.52 -21.20
C LEU A 627 3.11 -10.82 -21.99
N ASP A 628 3.52 -11.93 -21.37
CA ASP A 628 3.45 -13.24 -22.01
C ASP A 628 2.00 -13.68 -22.11
N MET A 629 1.60 -14.10 -23.31
CA MET A 629 0.24 -14.49 -23.64
C MET A 629 0.21 -15.91 -24.19
N LYS A 630 -0.82 -16.66 -23.80
CA LYS A 630 -1.09 -18.01 -24.31
C LYS A 630 -2.42 -18.03 -25.06
N THR A 631 -2.46 -18.78 -26.15
CA THR A 631 -3.69 -19.05 -26.90
C THR A 631 -4.57 -20.06 -26.16
N SER A 632 -5.76 -20.38 -26.68
CA SER A 632 -6.69 -21.31 -26.03
C SER A 632 -6.12 -22.73 -26.00
N SER A 633 -5.42 -23.12 -27.08
CA SER A 633 -4.64 -24.37 -27.16
C SER A 633 -3.47 -24.45 -26.17
N GLY A 634 -3.05 -23.31 -25.60
CA GLY A 634 -1.97 -23.22 -24.62
C GLY A 634 -0.59 -22.97 -25.22
N ALA A 635 -0.51 -22.75 -26.53
CA ALA A 635 0.71 -22.30 -27.21
C ALA A 635 1.05 -20.86 -26.78
N MET A 636 2.34 -20.55 -26.72
CA MET A 636 2.81 -19.18 -26.51
C MET A 636 2.54 -18.37 -27.78
N MET A 637 1.99 -17.16 -27.63
CA MET A 637 1.83 -16.27 -28.77
C MET A 637 3.17 -15.68 -29.20
N ALA A 638 3.37 -15.55 -30.51
CA ALA A 638 4.55 -14.92 -31.08
C ALA A 638 4.55 -13.41 -30.81
N ALA A 639 5.74 -12.83 -30.63
CA ALA A 639 5.92 -11.42 -30.26
C ALA A 639 5.31 -10.44 -31.28
N ASP A 640 5.33 -10.77 -32.58
CA ASP A 640 4.74 -9.96 -33.65
C ASP A 640 3.20 -9.95 -33.63
N LYS A 641 2.57 -10.90 -32.92
CA LYS A 641 1.12 -11.02 -32.75
C LYS A 641 0.59 -10.36 -31.48
N ILE A 642 1.47 -9.75 -30.69
CA ILE A 642 1.12 -9.08 -29.44
C ILE A 642 1.25 -7.56 -29.68
N THR A 643 0.21 -6.80 -29.33
CA THR A 643 0.26 -5.33 -29.26
C THR A 643 -0.22 -4.89 -27.89
N VAL A 644 0.55 -4.05 -27.21
CA VAL A 644 0.27 -3.65 -25.83
C VAL A 644 0.39 -2.14 -25.69
N ASN A 645 -0.65 -1.51 -25.14
CA ASN A 645 -0.67 -0.08 -24.80
C ASN A 645 -1.16 0.10 -23.37
N LEU A 646 -0.21 0.25 -22.43
CA LEU A 646 -0.51 0.37 -21.01
C LEU A 646 -0.45 1.82 -20.54
N LYS A 647 -1.45 2.20 -19.76
CA LYS A 647 -1.59 3.54 -19.18
C LYS A 647 -2.03 3.47 -17.71
N PRO A 648 -1.57 4.41 -16.86
CA PRO A 648 -1.98 4.45 -15.47
C PRO A 648 -3.42 4.96 -15.34
N ILE A 649 -4.06 4.62 -14.22
CA ILE A 649 -5.34 5.19 -13.81
C ILE A 649 -5.03 6.48 -13.05
N THR A 650 -5.49 7.60 -13.58
CA THR A 650 -5.27 8.93 -13.00
C THR A 650 -6.52 9.52 -12.35
N ASP A 651 -7.67 8.88 -12.53
CA ASP A 651 -8.96 9.32 -12.00
C ASP A 651 -9.66 8.19 -11.22
N PRO A 652 -10.19 8.46 -10.01
CA PRO A 652 -10.99 7.48 -9.27
C PRO A 652 -12.18 6.93 -10.07
N ALA A 653 -12.73 7.68 -11.02
CA ALA A 653 -13.83 7.22 -11.88
C ALA A 653 -13.42 6.06 -12.80
N ASN A 654 -12.13 5.92 -13.10
CA ASN A 654 -11.58 4.88 -13.95
C ASN A 654 -11.16 3.62 -13.17
N LEU A 655 -11.40 3.59 -11.85
CA LEU A 655 -11.14 2.40 -11.05
C LEU A 655 -12.22 1.34 -11.29
N PRO A 656 -11.84 0.08 -11.57
CA PRO A 656 -12.79 -1.01 -11.63
C PRO A 656 -13.36 -1.33 -10.22
N PRO A 657 -14.48 -2.06 -10.12
CA PRO A 657 -15.06 -2.43 -8.82
C PRO A 657 -14.11 -3.21 -7.90
N ILE A 658 -13.33 -4.13 -8.48
CA ILE A 658 -12.29 -4.89 -7.78
C ILE A 658 -10.91 -4.43 -8.25
N TYR A 659 -10.04 -4.11 -7.31
CA TYR A 659 -8.65 -3.70 -7.53
C TYR A 659 -7.74 -4.33 -6.48
N MET A 660 -6.44 -4.41 -6.78
CA MET A 660 -5.45 -4.75 -5.76
C MET A 660 -5.19 -3.53 -4.89
N MET A 661 -4.94 -3.74 -3.60
CA MET A 661 -4.66 -2.66 -2.66
C MET A 661 -3.19 -2.62 -2.28
N ASN A 662 -2.67 -1.43 -2.06
CA ASN A 662 -1.36 -1.20 -1.45
C ASN A 662 -1.47 -0.17 -0.35
N TRP A 663 -0.66 -0.29 0.68
CA TRP A 663 -0.52 0.73 1.72
C TRP A 663 0.80 1.46 1.57
N LEU A 664 0.75 2.78 1.51
CA LEU A 664 1.90 3.63 1.78
C LEU A 664 1.70 4.21 3.18
N VAL A 665 2.53 3.76 4.12
CA VAL A 665 2.54 4.25 5.49
C VAL A 665 3.62 5.30 5.59
N MET A 666 3.32 6.43 6.19
CA MET A 666 4.31 7.46 6.45
C MET A 666 3.99 8.26 7.68
N ILE A 667 4.99 9.00 8.15
CA ILE A 667 4.82 9.96 9.22
C ILE A 667 5.47 11.28 8.86
N GLU A 668 4.73 12.35 9.08
CA GLU A 668 5.12 13.72 8.74
C GLU A 668 5.22 14.54 10.03
N GLU A 669 6.29 15.32 10.15
CA GLU A 669 6.42 16.34 11.19
C GLU A 669 5.69 17.60 10.71
N ARG A 670 4.78 18.12 11.52
CA ARG A 670 4.16 19.42 11.28
C ARG A 670 5.08 20.50 11.84
N ARG A 671 5.67 21.28 10.95
CA ARG A 671 6.43 22.47 11.35
C ARG A 671 5.47 23.65 11.48
N LYS A 672 5.33 24.19 12.70
CA LYS A 672 4.49 25.36 13.02
C LYS A 672 4.87 26.62 12.21
N GLU A 673 6.06 26.65 11.59
CA GLU A 673 6.63 27.78 10.84
C GLU A 673 6.13 27.94 9.39
N PHE A 674 5.41 26.96 8.85
CA PHE A 674 4.99 26.93 7.44
C PHE A 674 3.49 27.11 7.20
N PHE A 675 2.72 27.47 8.24
CA PHE A 675 1.26 27.61 8.16
C PHE A 675 0.77 28.87 8.87
#